data_AF-A0A7S1UWN7-F1
#
_entry.id   AF-A0A7S1UWN7-F1
#
_cell.length_a   1.000
_cell.length_b   1.000
_cell.length_c   1.000
_cell.angle_alpha   90.00
_cell.angle_beta   90.00
_cell.angle_gamma   90.00
#
_symmetry.space_group_name_H-M   'P 1'
#
loop_
_entity.id
_entity.type
_entity.pdbx_description
1 polymer ?
#
loop_
_entity_poly.entity_id
_entity_poly.type
_entity_poly.pdbx_seq_one_letter_code
_entity_poly.pdbx_strand_id
1 'polypeptide(L)'
;ATESTIVLHMWMEVSHHLNDAIRFCQASSSSAVQSIDRAVALWIGESQVEGSFTEGFTLYNRFQQAAKHWGQADEGEASVNTQLMEQFNTAQVAGDLCVDTPDTFKKLRVISTQITRLMIIPLLQEFFYHMEALQENEIELYTVAVVPLSIGCGESVYDVLTEHLQTTKDFEESDIDDAFVEALMTLQQCYQVTCDDLLDGVNPSINLNDFVARVCYDDTSNDRKALAGFQPEYDVQQLSRLDLDILQIGIFVITGAFPAALDYYVNGHNSLNTDGTLRSLSSVATSADRGIAGEHFQVFSDYFTRPDYADQIVLGILRKQGHFRDANNDQCAEAVLRTLQCQVTYMAVLEAMYTSVSRCGDPEQDDGVESWEKAVAMFVGSIEGPTRGGRAIGDGATLYGVGKELCFEFGTCEGSGDASVNEELINYFWDGRNLLEKFDCEGTQKLIEDKIISALPRAVIQASLYYAANNPLLKIGTDSPDLASGAAFVDAILPLVKKANATSEQIISSNMGFDLAKQPVPGGKDAVWDAFRFALPGMGVDCRDLGTLDDETVCFPGSTGGSGGGGGSTGGNTNSTSEGTNSTSGGGGDDDDDAEIVIRPDVETPTELADGLYTTTTYVKDRANIALDVVEIRNALEDSSDANLAKLLYETGSKSEIYNENGIKIGRRSFRSFSTQATLD
;
A
#
# COMPACT_ATOMS: atom_id res chain seq x y z
N ALA A 1 28.06 0.18 8.16
CA ALA A 1 27.84 1.22 9.20
C ALA A 1 27.76 2.63 8.59
N THR A 2 28.80 3.11 7.89
CA THR A 2 28.71 4.39 7.17
C THR A 2 27.67 4.32 6.06
N GLU A 3 27.70 3.24 5.27
CA GLU A 3 26.72 3.05 4.19
C GLU A 3 25.28 2.91 4.69
N SER A 4 25.07 2.12 5.74
CA SER A 4 23.76 1.97 6.39
C SER A 4 23.18 3.29 6.83
N THR A 5 24.02 4.24 7.22
CA THR A 5 23.58 5.59 7.59
C THR A 5 23.00 6.34 6.40
N ILE A 6 23.57 6.15 5.21
CA ILE A 6 23.11 6.77 3.97
C ILE A 6 21.82 6.09 3.48
N VAL A 7 21.87 4.77 3.25
CA VAL A 7 20.77 4.06 2.58
C VAL A 7 19.54 3.86 3.46
N LEU A 8 19.68 3.79 4.80
CA LEU A 8 18.53 3.61 5.70
C LEU A 8 18.01 4.93 6.27
N HIS A 9 18.89 5.83 6.70
CA HIS A 9 18.45 7.07 7.38
C HIS A 9 18.22 8.21 6.40
N MET A 10 19.17 8.50 5.50
CA MET A 10 19.02 9.63 4.58
C MET A 10 17.91 9.37 3.55
N TRP A 11 17.78 8.13 3.07
CA TRP A 11 16.70 7.79 2.13
C TRP A 11 15.33 8.05 2.73
N MET A 12 15.10 7.61 3.97
CA MET A 12 13.85 7.84 4.69
C MET A 12 13.61 9.32 4.98
N GLU A 13 14.64 10.08 5.35
CA GLU A 13 14.52 11.52 5.62
C GLU A 13 14.21 12.33 4.34
N VAL A 14 14.78 11.94 3.20
CA VAL A 14 14.43 12.52 1.89
C VAL A 14 12.96 12.24 1.57
N SER A 15 12.50 10.99 1.71
CA SER A 15 11.09 10.63 1.53
C SER A 15 10.16 11.39 2.48
N HIS A 16 10.57 11.56 3.74
CA HIS A 16 9.84 12.34 4.73
C HIS A 16 9.63 13.79 4.28
N HIS A 17 10.69 14.48 3.86
CA HIS A 17 10.61 15.87 3.40
C HIS A 17 9.80 16.05 2.11
N LEU A 18 9.79 15.06 1.22
CA LEU A 18 8.89 15.09 0.06
C LEU A 18 7.42 15.01 0.48
N ASN A 19 7.10 14.19 1.48
CA ASN A 19 5.75 14.12 2.06
C ASN A 19 5.38 15.39 2.83
N ASP A 20 6.32 16.00 3.56
CA ASP A 20 6.13 17.32 4.18
C ASP A 20 5.80 18.38 3.14
N ALA A 21 6.52 18.39 2.03
CA ALA A 21 6.30 19.35 0.96
C ALA A 21 4.86 19.29 0.44
N ILE A 22 4.34 18.07 0.24
CA ILE A 22 2.93 17.86 -0.16
C ILE A 22 1.97 18.41 0.91
N ARG A 23 2.19 18.08 2.19
CA ARG A 23 1.32 18.52 3.30
C ARG A 23 1.31 20.04 3.44
N PHE A 24 2.48 20.66 3.40
CA PHE A 24 2.61 22.12 3.42
C PHE A 24 1.98 22.76 2.19
N CYS A 25 2.13 22.15 1.03
CA CYS A 25 1.52 22.64 -0.20
C CYS A 25 -0.01 22.61 -0.12
N GLN A 26 -0.58 21.52 0.39
CA GLN A 26 -2.01 21.38 0.63
C GLN A 26 -2.55 22.41 1.64
N ALA A 27 -1.71 22.81 2.60
CA ALA A 27 -1.99 23.89 3.55
C ALA A 27 -1.70 25.30 2.99
N SER A 28 -1.37 25.43 1.70
CA SER A 28 -0.97 26.68 1.04
C SER A 28 0.18 27.41 1.75
N SER A 29 1.16 26.64 2.25
CA SER A 29 2.34 27.15 2.95
C SER A 29 3.56 27.21 2.04
N SER A 30 4.36 28.28 2.16
CA SER A 30 5.68 28.42 1.52
C SER A 30 6.72 27.45 2.10
N SER A 31 6.41 26.74 3.19
CA SER A 31 7.25 25.65 3.70
C SER A 31 7.32 24.45 2.76
N ALA A 32 6.48 24.39 1.72
CA ALA A 32 6.53 23.37 0.69
C ALA A 32 7.87 23.35 -0.05
N VAL A 33 8.28 24.49 -0.64
CA VAL A 33 9.58 24.58 -1.34
C VAL A 33 10.76 24.38 -0.40
N GLN A 34 10.66 24.90 0.84
CA GLN A 34 11.69 24.69 1.85
C GLN A 34 11.88 23.18 2.09
N SER A 35 10.80 22.40 2.19
CA SER A 35 10.91 20.96 2.42
C SER A 35 11.55 20.22 1.24
N ILE A 36 11.24 20.62 0.00
CA ILE A 36 11.91 20.09 -1.20
C ILE A 36 13.41 20.40 -1.16
N ASP A 37 13.79 21.64 -0.88
CA ASP A 37 15.20 22.03 -0.80
C ASP A 37 15.96 21.27 0.30
N ARG A 38 15.30 20.96 1.42
CA ARG A 38 15.87 20.11 2.48
C ARG A 38 16.12 18.70 1.97
N ALA A 39 15.18 18.13 1.22
CA ALA A 39 15.34 16.81 0.60
C ALA A 39 16.55 16.80 -0.37
N VAL A 40 16.68 17.82 -1.22
CA VAL A 40 17.81 17.96 -2.15
C VAL A 40 19.14 18.10 -1.42
N ALA A 41 19.19 18.87 -0.32
CA ALA A 41 20.39 19.06 0.46
C ALA A 41 20.90 17.75 1.09
N LEU A 42 19.99 16.89 1.56
CA LEU A 42 20.33 15.56 2.06
C LEU A 42 20.73 14.62 0.91
N TRP A 43 20.11 14.76 -0.25
CA TRP A 43 20.46 13.96 -1.43
C TRP A 43 21.89 14.20 -1.90
N ILE A 44 22.21 15.46 -2.22
CA ILE A 44 23.47 15.88 -2.82
C ILE A 44 24.57 15.93 -1.77
N GLY A 45 24.29 16.50 -0.59
CA GLY A 45 25.27 16.64 0.48
C GLY A 45 26.40 17.62 0.20
N GLU A 46 27.18 17.91 1.24
CA GLU A 46 28.39 18.71 1.13
C GLU A 46 29.54 17.91 0.49
N SER A 47 30.39 18.61 -0.28
CA SER A 47 31.58 18.04 -0.96
C SER A 47 31.27 17.04 -2.08
N GLN A 48 30.03 17.03 -2.58
CA GLN A 48 29.69 16.27 -3.77
C GLN A 48 30.29 16.92 -5.03
N VAL A 49 30.77 16.08 -5.95
CA VAL A 49 31.23 16.47 -7.29
C VAL A 49 30.40 15.71 -8.33
N GLU A 50 29.91 16.41 -9.34
CA GLU A 50 29.13 15.85 -10.45
C GLU A 50 29.90 14.72 -11.15
N GLY A 51 29.22 13.61 -11.46
CA GLY A 51 29.79 12.45 -12.16
C GLY A 51 30.92 11.68 -11.47
N SER A 52 31.40 12.10 -10.29
CA SER A 52 32.51 11.42 -9.62
C SER A 52 32.06 10.15 -8.92
N PHE A 53 32.85 9.09 -9.09
CA PHE A 53 32.65 7.83 -8.37
C PHE A 53 33.20 7.86 -6.96
N THR A 54 34.07 8.82 -6.63
CA THR A 54 34.85 8.82 -5.37
C THR A 54 34.60 10.04 -4.49
N GLU A 55 34.12 11.14 -5.07
CA GLU A 55 33.80 12.37 -4.36
C GLU A 55 32.31 12.43 -3.99
N GLY A 56 32.03 12.90 -2.77
CA GLY A 56 30.70 12.92 -2.17
C GLY A 56 30.43 11.74 -1.23
N PHE A 57 29.51 11.94 -0.27
CA PHE A 57 29.32 11.02 0.87
C PHE A 57 27.86 10.69 1.17
N THR A 58 26.95 11.00 0.26
CA THR A 58 25.48 10.84 0.44
C THR A 58 24.88 9.98 -0.68
N LEU A 59 23.55 9.98 -0.79
CA LEU A 59 22.79 9.19 -1.75
C LEU A 59 23.20 9.46 -3.20
N TYR A 60 23.48 10.72 -3.55
CA TYR A 60 23.94 11.06 -4.91
C TYR A 60 25.20 10.28 -5.33
N ASN A 61 26.26 10.29 -4.51
CA ASN A 61 27.46 9.52 -4.82
C ASN A 61 27.20 8.00 -4.78
N ARG A 62 26.30 7.52 -3.90
CA ARG A 62 25.90 6.10 -3.92
C ARG A 62 25.27 5.71 -5.26
N PHE A 63 24.52 6.60 -5.89
CA PHE A 63 23.92 6.33 -7.20
C PHE A 63 24.97 6.32 -8.31
N GLN A 64 26.04 7.13 -8.18
CA GLN A 64 27.21 7.05 -9.06
C GLN A 64 27.96 5.72 -8.90
N GLN A 65 28.08 5.22 -7.67
CA GLN A 65 28.69 3.92 -7.40
C GLN A 65 27.87 2.77 -7.99
N ALA A 66 26.54 2.83 -7.88
CA ALA A 66 25.66 1.86 -8.52
C ALA A 66 25.89 1.82 -10.04
N ALA A 67 25.92 2.98 -10.71
CA ALA A 67 26.20 3.04 -12.15
C ALA A 67 27.58 2.45 -12.51
N LYS A 68 28.61 2.67 -11.68
CA LYS A 68 29.93 2.06 -11.85
C LYS A 68 29.89 0.54 -11.67
N HIS A 69 29.23 0.02 -10.64
CA HIS A 69 29.05 -1.42 -10.44
C HIS A 69 28.30 -2.08 -11.61
N TRP A 70 27.45 -1.30 -12.27
CA TRP A 70 26.69 -1.70 -13.45
C TRP A 70 27.43 -1.41 -14.77
N GLY A 71 28.72 -1.09 -14.72
CA GLY A 71 29.59 -1.08 -15.90
C GLY A 71 29.71 0.26 -16.62
N GLN A 72 29.31 1.36 -16.00
CA GLN A 72 29.72 2.69 -16.46
C GLN A 72 31.25 2.82 -16.33
N ALA A 73 31.93 2.98 -17.46
CA ALA A 73 33.39 2.85 -17.54
C ALA A 73 34.16 4.12 -17.11
N ASP A 74 33.60 5.30 -17.37
CA ASP A 74 34.24 6.60 -17.12
C ASP A 74 33.40 7.42 -16.13
N GLU A 75 34.08 8.31 -15.37
CA GLU A 75 33.39 9.30 -14.53
C GLU A 75 32.49 10.17 -15.41
N GLY A 76 31.22 10.20 -15.05
CA GLY A 76 30.12 10.74 -15.83
C GLY A 76 28.84 10.60 -15.03
N GLU A 77 27.84 11.41 -15.34
CA GLU A 77 26.62 11.44 -14.55
C GLU A 77 25.78 10.18 -14.76
N ALA A 78 25.49 9.45 -13.67
CA ALA A 78 24.53 8.36 -13.69
C ALA A 78 23.17 8.86 -14.21
N SER A 79 22.54 8.09 -15.10
CA SER A 79 21.24 8.45 -15.69
C SER A 79 20.19 8.76 -14.62
N VAL A 80 20.11 7.94 -13.57
CA VAL A 80 19.17 8.14 -12.47
C VAL A 80 19.39 9.46 -11.74
N ASN A 81 20.65 9.87 -11.49
CA ASN A 81 20.91 11.17 -10.86
C ASN A 81 20.47 12.33 -11.75
N THR A 82 20.72 12.24 -13.07
CA THR A 82 20.25 13.24 -14.03
C THR A 82 18.72 13.40 -13.96
N GLN A 83 17.99 12.29 -14.06
CA GLN A 83 16.52 12.27 -13.99
C GLN A 83 16.00 12.80 -12.65
N LEU A 84 16.66 12.44 -11.55
CA LEU A 84 16.27 12.89 -10.23
C LEU A 84 16.48 14.40 -10.03
N MET A 85 17.58 14.96 -10.54
CA MET A 85 17.81 16.41 -10.49
C MET A 85 16.75 17.16 -11.31
N GLU A 86 16.32 16.65 -12.46
CA GLU A 86 15.20 17.21 -13.23
C GLU A 86 13.89 17.20 -12.43
N GLN A 87 13.61 16.10 -11.73
CA GLN A 87 12.42 15.98 -10.90
C GLN A 87 12.47 16.89 -9.66
N PHE A 88 13.62 17.04 -9.02
CA PHE A 88 13.78 17.99 -7.91
C PHE A 88 13.59 19.44 -8.35
N ASN A 89 14.13 19.84 -9.50
CA ASN A 89 13.87 21.16 -10.07
C ASN A 89 12.38 21.36 -10.36
N THR A 90 11.71 20.34 -10.90
CA THR A 90 10.26 20.37 -11.15
C THR A 90 9.46 20.46 -9.86
N ALA A 91 9.89 19.74 -8.81
CA ALA A 91 9.30 19.79 -7.48
C ALA A 91 9.45 21.18 -6.87
N GLN A 92 10.64 21.78 -6.93
CA GLN A 92 10.94 23.11 -6.38
C GLN A 92 10.02 24.18 -6.99
N VAL A 93 9.89 24.19 -8.33
CA VAL A 93 8.97 25.09 -9.04
C VAL A 93 7.51 24.87 -8.62
N ALA A 94 7.09 23.62 -8.43
CA ALA A 94 5.75 23.33 -7.91
C ALA A 94 5.58 23.80 -6.47
N GLY A 95 6.58 23.59 -5.61
CA GLY A 95 6.60 24.02 -4.22
C GLY A 95 6.43 25.53 -4.06
N ASP A 96 7.09 26.31 -4.91
CA ASP A 96 6.98 27.78 -4.91
C ASP A 96 5.57 28.27 -5.26
N LEU A 97 4.85 27.52 -6.09
CA LEU A 97 3.51 27.89 -6.54
C LEU A 97 2.40 27.53 -5.53
N CYS A 98 2.71 26.77 -4.47
CA CYS A 98 1.70 26.21 -3.55
C CYS A 98 0.86 27.25 -2.81
N VAL A 99 1.42 28.43 -2.50
CA VAL A 99 0.68 29.50 -1.82
C VAL A 99 -0.42 30.09 -2.72
N ASP A 100 -0.11 30.27 -4.00
CA ASP A 100 -0.99 30.94 -4.96
C ASP A 100 -1.93 29.96 -5.67
N THR A 101 -1.56 28.69 -5.75
CA THR A 101 -2.29 27.65 -6.47
C THR A 101 -2.52 26.42 -5.59
N PRO A 102 -3.59 26.40 -4.78
CA PRO A 102 -3.80 25.34 -3.79
C PRO A 102 -3.80 23.94 -4.39
N ASP A 103 -4.34 23.72 -5.60
CA ASP A 103 -4.36 22.41 -6.26
C ASP A 103 -2.98 21.89 -6.71
N THR A 104 -1.92 22.70 -6.64
CA THR A 104 -0.55 22.30 -7.01
C THR A 104 -0.03 21.13 -6.17
N PHE A 105 -0.57 20.90 -4.96
CA PHE A 105 -0.21 19.73 -4.17
C PHE A 105 -0.47 18.41 -4.93
N LYS A 106 -1.50 18.34 -5.77
CA LYS A 106 -1.79 17.14 -6.59
C LYS A 106 -0.67 16.84 -7.58
N LYS A 107 -0.12 17.88 -8.22
CA LYS A 107 1.05 17.77 -9.09
C LYS A 107 2.28 17.37 -8.28
N LEU A 108 2.48 17.99 -7.12
CA LEU A 108 3.61 17.69 -6.25
C LEU A 108 3.58 16.24 -5.73
N ARG A 109 2.40 15.66 -5.50
CA ARG A 109 2.25 14.23 -5.20
C ARG A 109 2.80 13.34 -6.31
N VAL A 110 2.42 13.62 -7.56
CA VAL A 110 2.90 12.85 -8.73
C VAL A 110 4.42 12.98 -8.89
N ILE A 111 4.97 14.18 -8.69
CA ILE A 111 6.42 14.38 -8.74
C ILE A 111 7.11 13.61 -7.60
N SER A 112 6.55 13.64 -6.39
CA SER A 112 7.09 12.91 -5.23
C SER A 112 7.09 11.39 -5.44
N THR A 113 6.04 10.81 -6.05
CA THR A 113 6.02 9.38 -6.38
C THR A 113 7.05 9.03 -7.45
N GLN A 114 7.28 9.90 -8.44
CA GLN A 114 8.34 9.73 -9.44
C GLN A 114 9.73 9.80 -8.81
N ILE A 115 9.99 10.77 -7.94
CA ILE A 115 11.25 10.88 -7.19
C ILE A 115 11.47 9.60 -6.36
N THR A 116 10.45 9.15 -5.64
CA THR A 116 10.54 7.92 -4.81
C THR A 116 10.86 6.69 -5.66
N ARG A 117 10.22 6.52 -6.83
CA ARG A 117 10.56 5.44 -7.78
C ARG A 117 12.02 5.53 -8.23
N LEU A 118 12.48 6.71 -8.65
CA LEU A 118 13.87 6.92 -9.08
C LEU A 118 14.86 6.61 -7.95
N MET A 119 14.50 6.91 -6.70
CA MET A 119 15.31 6.58 -5.53
C MET A 119 15.39 5.07 -5.24
N ILE A 120 14.43 4.26 -5.71
CA ILE A 120 14.42 2.80 -5.52
C ILE A 120 15.32 2.10 -6.53
N ILE A 121 15.45 2.65 -7.75
CA ILE A 121 16.22 2.02 -8.85
C ILE A 121 17.60 1.57 -8.37
N PRO A 122 18.46 2.42 -7.81
CA PRO A 122 19.79 1.97 -7.43
C PRO A 122 19.87 1.26 -6.08
N LEU A 123 18.83 1.32 -5.24
CA LEU A 123 18.72 0.38 -4.13
C LEU A 123 18.58 -1.05 -4.68
N LEU A 124 17.75 -1.24 -5.72
CA LEU A 124 17.65 -2.51 -6.43
C LEU A 124 18.94 -2.85 -7.18
N GLN A 125 19.57 -1.87 -7.85
CA GLN A 125 20.82 -2.11 -8.58
C GLN A 125 21.94 -2.61 -7.66
N GLU A 126 22.16 -1.95 -6.53
CA GLU A 126 23.17 -2.39 -5.56
C GLU A 126 22.77 -3.72 -4.92
N PHE A 127 21.50 -3.90 -4.58
CA PHE A 127 21.04 -5.18 -4.03
C PHE A 127 21.32 -6.35 -4.98
N PHE A 128 21.00 -6.19 -6.26
CA PHE A 128 21.22 -7.22 -7.28
C PHE A 128 22.71 -7.45 -7.57
N TYR A 129 23.50 -6.38 -7.59
CA TYR A 129 24.95 -6.47 -7.72
C TYR A 129 25.58 -7.29 -6.59
N HIS A 130 25.21 -6.99 -5.33
CA HIS A 130 25.74 -7.68 -4.17
C HIS A 130 25.25 -9.12 -4.04
N MET A 131 24.02 -9.43 -4.47
CA MET A 131 23.53 -10.80 -4.57
C MET A 131 24.31 -11.61 -5.61
N GLU A 132 24.57 -11.06 -6.80
CA GLU A 132 25.40 -11.74 -7.81
C GLU A 132 26.84 -11.94 -7.32
N ALA A 133 27.40 -10.93 -6.65
CA ALA A 133 28.75 -10.98 -6.12
C ALA A 133 28.89 -11.78 -4.81
N LEU A 134 27.78 -12.29 -4.25
CA LEU A 134 27.70 -13.03 -2.97
C LEU A 134 28.37 -12.27 -1.80
N GLN A 135 28.07 -10.98 -1.68
CA GLN A 135 28.65 -10.10 -0.66
C GLN A 135 27.72 -9.99 0.56
N GLU A 136 27.87 -10.91 1.52
CA GLU A 136 26.93 -11.13 2.64
C GLU A 136 26.56 -9.86 3.44
N ASN A 137 27.54 -8.99 3.77
CA ASN A 137 27.28 -7.80 4.59
C ASN A 137 26.44 -6.77 3.83
N GLU A 138 26.71 -6.63 2.54
CA GLU A 138 26.02 -5.72 1.64
C GLU A 138 24.63 -6.28 1.30
N ILE A 139 24.50 -7.59 1.09
CA ILE A 139 23.19 -8.25 0.98
C ILE A 139 22.37 -8.00 2.24
N GLU A 140 22.93 -8.15 3.45
CA GLU A 140 22.23 -7.84 4.72
C GLU A 140 21.75 -6.39 4.75
N LEU A 141 22.62 -5.46 4.37
CA LEU A 141 22.29 -4.05 4.36
C LEU A 141 21.14 -3.72 3.41
N TYR A 142 21.24 -4.15 2.15
CA TYR A 142 20.24 -3.86 1.14
C TYR A 142 18.95 -4.65 1.36
N THR A 143 19.01 -5.82 2.02
CA THR A 143 17.82 -6.53 2.52
C THR A 143 17.00 -5.64 3.45
N VAL A 144 17.64 -5.00 4.44
CA VAL A 144 16.94 -4.11 5.38
C VAL A 144 16.42 -2.83 4.70
N ALA A 145 17.05 -2.38 3.60
CA ALA A 145 16.60 -1.22 2.83
C ALA A 145 15.42 -1.54 1.89
N VAL A 146 15.42 -2.73 1.28
CA VAL A 146 14.53 -3.08 0.16
C VAL A 146 13.37 -3.95 0.59
N VAL A 147 13.57 -4.98 1.42
CA VAL A 147 12.52 -5.94 1.78
C VAL A 147 11.34 -5.28 2.50
N PRO A 148 11.51 -4.33 3.43
CA PRO A 148 10.37 -3.66 4.06
C PRO A 148 9.47 -2.91 3.07
N LEU A 149 9.97 -2.56 1.87
CA LEU A 149 9.17 -1.92 0.82
C LEU A 149 8.18 -2.91 0.19
N SER A 150 8.46 -4.21 0.20
CA SER A 150 7.60 -5.21 -0.46
C SER A 150 6.29 -5.47 0.25
N ILE A 151 6.16 -5.14 1.55
CA ILE A 151 4.90 -5.32 2.29
C ILE A 151 3.76 -4.48 1.67
N GLY A 152 4.10 -3.33 1.09
CA GLY A 152 3.15 -2.48 0.36
C GLY A 152 2.74 -3.02 -1.02
N CYS A 153 3.31 -4.16 -1.43
CA CYS A 153 3.10 -4.83 -2.71
C CYS A 153 2.39 -6.18 -2.57
N GLY A 154 2.41 -6.78 -1.38
CA GLY A 154 1.77 -8.05 -1.04
C GLY A 154 2.45 -8.69 0.17
N GLU A 155 1.67 -9.32 1.05
CA GLU A 155 2.20 -9.98 2.25
C GLU A 155 3.07 -11.19 1.89
N SER A 156 2.64 -12.01 0.92
CA SER A 156 3.45 -13.15 0.46
C SER A 156 4.80 -12.74 -0.13
N VAL A 157 4.86 -11.58 -0.79
CA VAL A 157 6.12 -11.05 -1.35
C VAL A 157 7.09 -10.71 -0.22
N TYR A 158 6.59 -10.06 0.83
CA TYR A 158 7.37 -9.78 2.03
C TYR A 158 7.83 -11.05 2.75
N ASP A 159 6.93 -12.02 2.90
CA ASP A 159 7.24 -13.28 3.59
C ASP A 159 8.29 -14.09 2.83
N VAL A 160 8.15 -14.25 1.52
CA VAL A 160 9.12 -14.96 0.68
C VAL A 160 10.48 -14.29 0.74
N LEU A 161 10.56 -12.97 0.53
CA LEU A 161 11.84 -12.26 0.58
C LEU A 161 12.46 -12.33 1.97
N THR A 162 11.65 -12.19 3.02
CA THR A 162 12.13 -12.28 4.40
C THR A 162 12.63 -13.68 4.71
N GLU A 163 11.92 -14.74 4.31
CA GLU A 163 12.30 -16.14 4.53
C GLU A 163 13.66 -16.49 3.90
N HIS A 164 13.86 -16.07 2.65
CA HIS A 164 15.13 -16.32 1.94
C HIS A 164 16.29 -15.49 2.49
N LEU A 165 16.02 -14.34 3.13
CA LEU A 165 17.02 -13.41 3.62
C LEU A 165 17.11 -13.34 5.15
N GLN A 166 16.46 -14.27 5.89
CA GLN A 166 16.46 -14.29 7.36
C GLN A 166 17.88 -14.34 7.93
N THR A 167 18.77 -15.04 7.24
CA THR A 167 20.20 -15.01 7.50
C THR A 167 20.92 -14.90 6.16
N THR A 168 21.62 -13.79 5.98
CA THR A 168 22.47 -13.57 4.81
C THR A 168 23.86 -14.18 4.97
N LYS A 169 24.11 -14.78 6.14
CA LYS A 169 25.35 -15.48 6.42
C LYS A 169 25.34 -16.82 5.69
N ASP A 170 26.41 -17.12 4.97
CA ASP A 170 26.52 -18.29 4.11
C ASP A 170 25.48 -18.24 2.95
N PHE A 171 25.08 -17.04 2.48
CA PHE A 171 24.19 -16.87 1.32
C PHE A 171 24.88 -17.39 0.05
N GLU A 172 24.20 -18.27 -0.69
CA GLU A 172 24.72 -18.94 -1.87
C GLU A 172 23.75 -18.85 -3.05
N GLU A 173 24.23 -19.17 -4.26
CA GLU A 173 23.41 -19.13 -5.49
C GLU A 173 22.15 -20.02 -5.40
N SER A 174 22.18 -21.08 -4.59
CA SER A 174 21.02 -21.97 -4.38
C SER A 174 19.87 -21.32 -3.61
N ASP A 175 20.12 -20.22 -2.90
CA ASP A 175 19.09 -19.47 -2.18
C ASP A 175 18.27 -18.59 -3.14
N ILE A 176 18.71 -18.44 -4.39
CA ILE A 176 18.01 -17.68 -5.45
C ILE A 176 17.17 -18.64 -6.30
N ASP A 177 16.10 -19.14 -5.69
CA ASP A 177 15.13 -20.02 -6.37
C ASP A 177 14.07 -19.22 -7.17
N ASP A 178 13.15 -19.94 -7.82
CA ASP A 178 12.12 -19.33 -8.66
C ASP A 178 11.13 -18.48 -7.84
N ALA A 179 10.84 -18.86 -6.59
CA ALA A 179 9.92 -18.12 -5.73
C ALA A 179 10.54 -16.79 -5.28
N PHE A 180 11.82 -16.82 -4.90
CA PHE A 180 12.58 -15.63 -4.57
C PHE A 180 12.67 -14.66 -5.76
N VAL A 181 12.99 -15.17 -6.95
CA VAL A 181 13.02 -14.36 -8.17
C VAL A 181 11.66 -13.74 -8.43
N GLU A 182 10.57 -14.51 -8.39
CA GLU A 182 9.20 -14.01 -8.60
C GLU A 182 8.82 -12.89 -7.61
N ALA A 183 9.22 -13.03 -6.34
CA ALA A 183 9.00 -12.00 -5.33
C ALA A 183 9.75 -10.70 -5.67
N LEU A 184 11.00 -10.78 -6.14
CA LEU A 184 11.75 -9.61 -6.64
C LEU A 184 11.11 -8.98 -7.88
N MET A 185 10.63 -9.79 -8.82
CA MET A 185 9.90 -9.28 -10.00
C MET A 185 8.67 -8.49 -9.55
N THR A 186 7.94 -9.02 -8.58
CA THR A 186 6.72 -8.41 -8.06
C THR A 186 6.99 -7.09 -7.37
N LEU A 187 8.03 -7.03 -6.53
CA LEU A 187 8.50 -5.80 -5.91
C LEU A 187 8.85 -4.74 -6.96
N GLN A 188 9.64 -5.11 -7.97
CA GLN A 188 10.04 -4.21 -9.06
C GLN A 188 8.81 -3.64 -9.79
N GLN A 189 7.87 -4.50 -10.17
CA GLN A 189 6.65 -4.11 -10.89
C GLN A 189 5.70 -3.25 -10.03
N CYS A 190 5.59 -3.56 -8.74
CA CYS A 190 4.83 -2.79 -7.78
C CYS A 190 5.32 -1.33 -7.73
N TYR A 191 6.64 -1.10 -7.71
CA TYR A 191 7.23 0.24 -7.75
C TYR A 191 7.33 0.87 -9.14
N GLN A 192 6.81 0.20 -10.18
CA GLN A 192 6.87 0.65 -11.58
C GLN A 192 8.30 0.87 -12.08
N VAL A 193 9.27 0.11 -11.53
CA VAL A 193 10.64 0.09 -12.04
C VAL A 193 10.65 -0.84 -13.26
N THR A 194 11.05 -0.34 -14.43
CA THR A 194 11.14 -1.17 -15.63
C THR A 194 12.53 -1.81 -15.75
N CYS A 195 12.68 -2.79 -16.63
CA CYS A 195 13.99 -3.34 -16.92
C CYS A 195 14.90 -2.35 -17.64
N ASP A 196 14.29 -1.48 -18.45
CA ASP A 196 15.00 -0.35 -19.05
C ASP A 196 15.51 0.62 -17.97
N ASP A 197 14.73 0.91 -16.91
CA ASP A 197 15.16 1.75 -15.80
C ASP A 197 16.41 1.19 -15.10
N LEU A 198 16.48 -0.14 -14.90
CA LEU A 198 17.63 -0.80 -14.27
C LEU A 198 18.87 -0.83 -15.18
N LEU A 199 18.68 -0.83 -16.49
CA LEU A 199 19.75 -0.98 -17.50
C LEU A 199 20.13 0.34 -18.20
N ASP A 200 19.44 1.44 -17.91
CA ASP A 200 19.64 2.71 -18.61
C ASP A 200 21.03 3.32 -18.35
N GLY A 201 21.75 3.61 -19.43
CA GLY A 201 23.07 4.24 -19.39
C GLY A 201 24.21 3.34 -18.87
N VAL A 202 23.95 2.05 -18.64
CA VAL A 202 24.92 1.12 -18.03
C VAL A 202 25.16 -0.14 -18.89
N ASN A 203 26.19 -0.91 -18.57
CA ASN A 203 26.54 -2.15 -19.28
C ASN A 203 27.09 -3.20 -18.30
N PRO A 204 26.20 -3.89 -17.56
CA PRO A 204 26.60 -4.75 -16.45
C PRO A 204 27.41 -5.98 -16.90
N SER A 205 28.00 -6.67 -15.92
CA SER A 205 28.67 -7.96 -16.17
C SER A 205 27.68 -8.97 -16.79
N ILE A 206 28.20 -9.98 -17.50
CA ILE A 206 27.34 -11.02 -18.11
C ILE A 206 26.48 -11.71 -17.05
N ASN A 207 27.07 -12.05 -15.90
CA ASN A 207 26.34 -12.71 -14.82
C ASN A 207 25.23 -11.83 -14.24
N LEU A 208 25.51 -10.55 -14.02
CA LEU A 208 24.51 -9.61 -13.51
C LEU A 208 23.40 -9.38 -14.54
N ASN A 209 23.75 -9.32 -15.83
CA ASN A 209 22.77 -9.26 -16.90
C ASN A 209 21.89 -10.52 -16.93
N ASP A 210 22.46 -11.71 -16.78
CA ASP A 210 21.71 -12.98 -16.72
C ASP A 210 20.80 -13.03 -15.48
N PHE A 211 21.26 -12.54 -14.32
CA PHE A 211 20.44 -12.42 -13.11
C PHE A 211 19.28 -11.45 -13.31
N VAL A 212 19.56 -10.24 -13.80
CA VAL A 212 18.54 -9.24 -14.11
C VAL A 212 17.56 -9.79 -15.12
N ALA A 213 18.02 -10.48 -16.17
CA ALA A 213 17.15 -11.10 -17.16
C ALA A 213 16.18 -12.12 -16.56
N ARG A 214 16.54 -12.81 -15.46
CA ARG A 214 15.61 -13.68 -14.70
C ARG A 214 14.54 -12.87 -13.98
N VAL A 215 14.94 -11.80 -13.28
CA VAL A 215 14.01 -10.89 -12.57
C VAL A 215 13.16 -10.07 -13.55
N CYS A 216 13.67 -9.84 -14.75
CA CYS A 216 13.03 -9.10 -15.83
C CYS A 216 12.26 -9.99 -16.82
N TYR A 217 12.18 -11.31 -16.58
CA TYR A 217 11.57 -12.29 -17.48
C TYR A 217 10.04 -12.21 -17.47
N ASP A 218 9.48 -11.04 -17.80
CA ASP A 218 8.07 -10.85 -18.20
C ASP A 218 7.82 -9.49 -18.91
N ASP A 219 8.84 -8.64 -19.11
CA ASP A 219 8.62 -7.25 -19.57
C ASP A 219 8.59 -7.10 -21.11
N THR A 220 8.81 -8.16 -21.88
CA THR A 220 9.20 -8.03 -23.31
C THR A 220 8.10 -8.25 -24.35
N SER A 221 6.81 -8.38 -24.01
CA SER A 221 5.82 -8.59 -25.10
C SER A 221 4.39 -8.09 -24.97
N ASN A 222 3.95 -7.45 -23.88
CA ASN A 222 2.67 -6.74 -23.88
C ASN A 222 2.64 -5.67 -22.80
N ASP A 223 2.40 -4.40 -23.17
CA ASP A 223 2.02 -3.30 -22.27
C ASP A 223 0.73 -3.59 -21.46
N ARG A 224 0.11 -4.74 -21.71
CA ARG A 224 -1.15 -5.21 -21.14
C ARG A 224 -0.88 -6.51 -20.41
N LYS A 225 -0.55 -6.43 -19.12
CA LYS A 225 -0.41 -7.61 -18.27
C LYS A 225 -1.78 -8.25 -18.05
N ALA A 226 -1.81 -9.58 -18.04
CA ALA A 226 -3.00 -10.30 -17.66
C ALA A 226 -3.38 -10.01 -16.20
N LEU A 227 -4.64 -10.25 -15.86
CA LEU A 227 -5.20 -10.11 -14.52
C LEU A 227 -5.86 -11.45 -14.15
N ALA A 228 -5.18 -12.23 -13.30
CA ALA A 228 -5.59 -13.59 -12.95
C ALA A 228 -5.94 -14.48 -14.15
N GLY A 229 -5.18 -14.37 -15.24
CA GLY A 229 -5.39 -15.08 -16.51
C GLY A 229 -6.37 -14.44 -17.49
N PHE A 230 -7.03 -13.32 -17.15
CA PHE A 230 -7.76 -12.50 -18.11
C PHE A 230 -6.79 -11.56 -18.84
N GLN A 231 -6.74 -11.62 -20.17
CA GLN A 231 -5.83 -10.78 -20.98
C GLN A 231 -6.61 -9.59 -21.54
N PRO A 232 -6.39 -8.37 -21.03
CA PRO A 232 -7.09 -7.19 -21.53
C PRO A 232 -6.57 -6.75 -22.91
N GLU A 233 -7.44 -6.14 -23.70
CA GLU A 233 -7.14 -5.49 -24.98
C GLU A 233 -6.79 -4.01 -24.82
N TYR A 234 -7.30 -3.36 -23.78
CA TYR A 234 -6.99 -1.98 -23.41
C TYR A 234 -6.04 -1.93 -22.22
N ASP A 235 -5.29 -0.84 -22.09
CA ASP A 235 -4.46 -0.62 -20.92
C ASP A 235 -5.33 -0.25 -19.71
N VAL A 236 -5.49 -1.23 -18.82
CA VAL A 236 -6.18 -1.09 -17.53
C VAL A 236 -5.23 -1.19 -16.34
N GLN A 237 -3.91 -1.18 -16.58
CA GLN A 237 -2.89 -1.40 -15.55
C GLN A 237 -2.97 -0.34 -14.46
N GLN A 238 -3.03 0.94 -14.84
CA GLN A 238 -3.15 2.04 -13.88
C GLN A 238 -4.41 1.90 -13.02
N LEU A 239 -5.53 1.45 -13.57
CA LEU A 239 -6.75 1.25 -12.79
C LEU A 239 -6.64 0.04 -11.85
N SER A 240 -6.04 -1.07 -12.31
CA SER A 240 -5.88 -2.28 -11.49
C SER A 240 -5.07 -2.04 -10.21
N ARG A 241 -4.16 -1.06 -10.22
CA ARG A 241 -3.30 -0.66 -9.10
C ARG A 241 -4.01 0.07 -7.95
N LEU A 242 -5.31 0.32 -8.06
CA LEU A 242 -6.09 0.84 -6.91
C LEU A 242 -6.09 -0.13 -5.72
N ASP A 243 -5.85 -1.41 -5.96
CA ASP A 243 -5.77 -2.43 -4.92
C ASP A 243 -4.55 -2.26 -4.01
N LEU A 244 -3.44 -1.73 -4.52
CA LEU A 244 -2.27 -1.33 -3.72
C LEU A 244 -2.63 -0.22 -2.73
N ASP A 245 -3.47 0.75 -3.11
CA ASP A 245 -3.97 1.77 -2.18
C ASP A 245 -4.81 1.12 -1.07
N ILE A 246 -5.64 0.11 -1.38
CA ILE A 246 -6.44 -0.63 -0.39
C ILE A 246 -5.53 -1.33 0.63
N LEU A 247 -4.52 -2.07 0.15
CA LEU A 247 -3.54 -2.77 0.99
C LEU A 247 -2.79 -1.79 1.91
N GLN A 248 -2.25 -0.72 1.35
CA GLN A 248 -1.43 0.25 2.07
C GLN A 248 -2.25 1.06 3.10
N ILE A 249 -3.53 1.37 2.80
CA ILE A 249 -4.45 1.94 3.79
C ILE A 249 -4.62 1.01 4.98
N GLY A 250 -4.79 -0.30 4.75
CA GLY A 250 -4.85 -1.32 5.82
C GLY A 250 -3.59 -1.31 6.69
N ILE A 251 -2.41 -1.32 6.06
CA ILE A 251 -1.09 -1.26 6.75
C ILE A 251 -0.96 0.01 7.59
N PHE A 252 -1.39 1.17 7.08
CA PHE A 252 -1.37 2.40 7.87
C PHE A 252 -2.33 2.36 9.05
N VAL A 253 -3.51 1.78 8.89
CA VAL A 253 -4.49 1.71 9.99
C VAL A 253 -4.01 0.76 11.09
N ILE A 254 -3.49 -0.43 10.75
CA ILE A 254 -3.00 -1.40 11.76
C ILE A 254 -1.82 -0.82 12.55
N THR A 255 -0.93 -0.09 11.89
CA THR A 255 0.20 0.61 12.52
C THR A 255 -0.19 1.90 13.25
N GLY A 256 -1.44 2.33 13.17
CA GLY A 256 -1.96 3.55 13.84
C GLY A 256 -1.71 4.86 13.09
N ALA A 257 -1.20 4.81 11.86
CA ALA A 257 -0.98 5.94 10.98
C ALA A 257 -2.27 6.40 10.25
N PHE A 258 -3.36 6.61 11.00
CA PHE A 258 -4.66 7.05 10.44
C PHE A 258 -4.58 8.30 9.53
N PRO A 259 -3.77 9.33 9.81
CA PRO A 259 -3.62 10.47 8.90
C PRO A 259 -3.07 10.08 7.53
N ALA A 260 -2.11 9.14 7.46
CA ALA A 260 -1.57 8.65 6.20
C ALA A 260 -2.61 7.80 5.45
N ALA A 261 -3.33 6.92 6.16
CA ALA A 261 -4.44 6.16 5.61
C ALA A 261 -5.51 7.07 4.99
N LEU A 262 -5.91 8.14 5.69
CA LEU A 262 -6.87 9.13 5.19
C LEU A 262 -6.34 9.86 3.96
N ASP A 263 -5.06 10.24 3.95
CA ASP A 263 -4.44 10.89 2.81
C ASP A 263 -4.47 9.99 1.56
N TYR A 264 -4.09 8.72 1.68
CA TYR A 264 -4.12 7.76 0.57
C TYR A 264 -5.55 7.52 0.08
N TYR A 265 -6.51 7.37 0.99
CA TYR A 265 -7.91 7.20 0.62
C TYR A 265 -8.47 8.38 -0.19
N VAL A 266 -8.15 9.62 0.23
CA VAL A 266 -8.71 10.84 -0.38
C VAL A 266 -7.96 11.26 -1.64
N ASN A 267 -6.62 11.16 -1.63
CA ASN A 267 -5.76 11.72 -2.66
C ASN A 267 -5.10 10.69 -3.57
N GLY A 268 -5.20 9.39 -3.25
CA GLY A 268 -4.58 8.30 -4.01
C GLY A 268 -3.06 8.24 -3.89
N HIS A 269 -2.48 7.12 -4.33
CA HIS A 269 -1.03 6.96 -4.39
C HIS A 269 -0.53 6.14 -5.59
N ASN A 270 -1.14 4.99 -5.89
CA ASN A 270 -0.57 4.02 -6.82
C ASN A 270 -1.18 4.03 -8.24
N SER A 271 -2.31 4.71 -8.43
CA SER A 271 -3.11 4.70 -9.67
C SER A 271 -3.19 6.08 -10.29
N LEU A 272 -2.87 6.20 -11.59
CA LEU A 272 -3.03 7.45 -12.35
C LEU A 272 -4.36 7.51 -13.12
N ASN A 273 -4.89 8.72 -13.23
CA ASN A 273 -5.90 9.11 -14.20
C ASN A 273 -5.25 9.38 -15.56
N THR A 274 -6.08 9.42 -16.61
CA THR A 274 -5.63 9.74 -17.99
C THR A 274 -5.05 11.15 -18.12
N ASP A 275 -5.38 12.06 -17.21
CA ASP A 275 -4.84 13.43 -17.15
C ASP A 275 -3.52 13.53 -16.37
N GLY A 276 -3.00 12.40 -15.88
CA GLY A 276 -1.76 12.32 -15.11
C GLY A 276 -1.91 12.66 -13.63
N THR A 277 -3.11 12.91 -13.11
CA THR A 277 -3.37 13.05 -11.67
C THR A 277 -3.52 11.70 -10.99
N LEU A 278 -3.33 11.63 -9.67
CA LEU A 278 -3.61 10.41 -8.90
C LEU A 278 -5.11 10.16 -8.76
N ARG A 279 -5.52 8.91 -8.98
CA ARG A 279 -6.86 8.39 -8.74
C ARG A 279 -6.96 7.95 -7.28
N SER A 280 -8.07 8.29 -6.63
CA SER A 280 -8.30 7.93 -5.24
C SER A 280 -9.53 7.06 -5.04
N LEU A 281 -9.51 6.21 -4.02
CA LEU A 281 -10.65 5.38 -3.64
C LEU A 281 -11.86 6.23 -3.21
N SER A 282 -11.65 7.41 -2.63
CA SER A 282 -12.73 8.37 -2.35
C SER A 282 -13.41 8.86 -3.64
N SER A 283 -12.65 9.14 -4.71
CA SER A 283 -13.24 9.52 -5.99
C SER A 283 -14.06 8.39 -6.62
N VAL A 284 -13.63 7.14 -6.46
CA VAL A 284 -14.39 5.95 -6.89
C VAL A 284 -15.66 5.79 -6.06
N ALA A 285 -15.55 5.89 -4.73
CA ALA A 285 -16.66 5.76 -3.79
C ALA A 285 -17.68 6.91 -3.87
N THR A 286 -17.37 8.00 -4.58
CA THR A 286 -18.24 9.18 -4.75
C THR A 286 -18.57 9.48 -6.21
N SER A 287 -18.15 8.62 -7.16
CA SER A 287 -18.42 8.80 -8.59
C SER A 287 -19.91 9.09 -8.84
N ALA A 288 -20.17 10.11 -9.67
CA ALA A 288 -21.51 10.48 -10.10
C ALA A 288 -22.10 9.45 -11.07
N ASP A 289 -21.24 8.69 -11.76
CA ASP A 289 -21.64 7.74 -12.80
C ASP A 289 -22.14 6.41 -12.22
N ARG A 290 -21.99 6.16 -10.92
CA ARG A 290 -22.57 4.98 -10.22
C ARG A 290 -24.08 4.81 -10.45
N GLY A 291 -24.79 5.90 -10.73
CA GLY A 291 -26.21 5.86 -11.11
C GLY A 291 -26.50 5.04 -12.37
N ILE A 292 -25.50 4.80 -13.23
CA ILE A 292 -25.64 4.00 -14.46
C ILE A 292 -25.97 2.53 -14.17
N ALA A 293 -25.58 2.02 -13.01
CA ALA A 293 -25.94 0.68 -12.54
C ALA A 293 -27.42 0.58 -12.12
N GLY A 294 -28.20 1.66 -12.25
CA GLY A 294 -29.66 1.67 -12.13
C GLY A 294 -30.15 1.14 -10.80
N GLU A 295 -31.01 0.11 -10.84
CA GLU A 295 -31.58 -0.46 -9.62
C GLU A 295 -30.53 -1.08 -8.68
N HIS A 296 -29.39 -1.53 -9.19
CA HIS A 296 -28.33 -2.12 -8.37
C HIS A 296 -27.65 -1.07 -7.49
N PHE A 297 -27.46 0.15 -7.99
CA PHE A 297 -27.00 1.27 -7.17
C PHE A 297 -28.09 1.78 -6.21
N GLN A 298 -29.32 1.91 -6.72
CA GLN A 298 -30.43 2.46 -5.94
C GLN A 298 -30.70 1.65 -4.66
N VAL A 299 -30.60 0.32 -4.73
CA VAL A 299 -30.80 -0.57 -3.57
C VAL A 299 -29.84 -0.23 -2.41
N PHE A 300 -28.58 0.07 -2.70
CA PHE A 300 -27.60 0.46 -1.69
C PHE A 300 -27.86 1.87 -1.17
N SER A 301 -28.08 2.83 -2.08
CA SER A 301 -28.37 4.22 -1.72
C SER A 301 -29.61 4.34 -0.83
N ASP A 302 -30.68 3.58 -1.12
CA ASP A 302 -31.90 3.54 -0.32
C ASP A 302 -31.68 2.87 1.04
N TYR A 303 -30.88 1.80 1.10
CA TYR A 303 -30.59 1.10 2.35
C TYR A 303 -29.87 2.01 3.35
N PHE A 304 -28.81 2.67 2.89
CA PHE A 304 -27.99 3.57 3.72
C PHE A 304 -28.53 5.00 3.74
N THR A 305 -29.61 5.28 3.02
CA THR A 305 -30.27 6.59 2.89
C THR A 305 -29.38 7.69 2.32
N ARG A 306 -28.37 7.32 1.51
CA ARG A 306 -27.43 8.26 0.89
C ARG A 306 -26.62 7.63 -0.27
N PRO A 307 -26.31 8.40 -1.32
CA PRO A 307 -25.57 7.89 -2.48
C PRO A 307 -24.07 7.70 -2.22
N ASP A 308 -23.49 8.42 -1.26
CA ASP A 308 -22.07 8.37 -0.85
C ASP A 308 -21.82 7.35 0.28
N TYR A 309 -22.67 6.33 0.42
CA TYR A 309 -22.68 5.44 1.59
C TYR A 309 -21.31 4.84 1.94
N ALA A 310 -20.64 4.24 0.96
CA ALA A 310 -19.35 3.56 1.17
C ALA A 310 -18.27 4.56 1.61
N ASP A 311 -18.24 5.75 0.99
CA ASP A 311 -17.30 6.82 1.38
C ASP A 311 -17.47 7.23 2.84
N GLN A 312 -18.72 7.29 3.30
CA GLN A 312 -19.04 7.76 4.64
C GLN A 312 -18.72 6.71 5.70
N ILE A 313 -18.84 5.43 5.36
CA ILE A 313 -18.40 4.31 6.20
C ILE A 313 -16.87 4.36 6.31
N VAL A 314 -16.15 4.44 5.19
CA VAL A 314 -14.67 4.52 5.19
C VAL A 314 -14.18 5.72 5.98
N LEU A 315 -14.72 6.92 5.74
CA LEU A 315 -14.36 8.13 6.50
C LEU A 315 -14.71 8.01 7.98
N GLY A 316 -15.79 7.32 8.33
CA GLY A 316 -16.15 7.01 9.71
C GLY A 316 -15.08 6.17 10.41
N ILE A 317 -14.57 5.14 9.73
CA ILE A 317 -13.50 4.27 10.23
C ILE A 317 -12.17 5.05 10.35
N LEU A 318 -11.73 5.70 9.27
CA LEU A 318 -10.44 6.39 9.20
C LEU A 318 -10.35 7.61 10.13
N ARG A 319 -11.49 8.22 10.48
CA ARG A 319 -11.54 9.32 11.46
C ARG A 319 -11.83 8.85 12.88
N LYS A 320 -11.97 7.52 13.11
CA LYS A 320 -12.42 6.90 14.36
C LYS A 320 -13.67 7.57 14.93
N GLN A 321 -14.71 7.66 14.10
CA GLN A 321 -16.00 8.26 14.43
C GLN A 321 -17.11 7.20 14.54
N GLY A 322 -18.24 7.58 15.13
CA GLY A 322 -19.41 6.70 15.25
C GLY A 322 -19.10 5.43 16.06
N HIS A 323 -19.46 4.29 15.51
CA HIS A 323 -19.27 2.97 16.13
C HIS A 323 -17.80 2.55 16.23
N PHE A 324 -16.91 3.15 15.43
CA PHE A 324 -15.47 2.84 15.42
C PHE A 324 -14.64 3.71 16.37
N ARG A 325 -15.26 4.62 17.13
CA ARG A 325 -14.54 5.50 18.06
C ARG A 325 -13.70 4.74 19.08
N ASP A 326 -14.27 3.67 19.61
CA ASP A 326 -13.69 2.87 20.69
C ASP A 326 -13.04 1.57 20.15
N ALA A 327 -12.96 1.40 18.82
CA ALA A 327 -12.31 0.25 18.19
C ALA A 327 -10.78 0.36 18.24
N ASN A 328 -10.09 -0.78 18.36
CA ASN A 328 -8.64 -0.85 18.26
C ASN A 328 -8.16 -0.77 16.79
N ASN A 329 -6.84 -0.73 16.57
CA ASN A 329 -6.29 -0.56 15.22
C ASN A 329 -6.58 -1.76 14.32
N ASP A 330 -6.47 -2.99 14.83
CA ASP A 330 -6.72 -4.22 14.07
C ASP A 330 -8.18 -4.27 13.59
N GLN A 331 -9.13 -3.92 14.47
CA GLN A 331 -10.55 -3.81 14.13
C GLN A 331 -10.82 -2.73 13.08
N CYS A 332 -10.17 -1.57 13.19
CA CYS A 332 -10.30 -0.53 12.18
C CYS A 332 -9.68 -0.96 10.83
N ALA A 333 -8.55 -1.67 10.86
CA ALA A 333 -7.84 -2.12 9.67
C ALA A 333 -8.70 -3.11 8.87
N GLU A 334 -9.28 -4.12 9.55
CA GLU A 334 -10.22 -5.04 8.92
C GLU A 334 -11.48 -4.33 8.42
N ALA A 335 -12.08 -3.45 9.24
CA ALA A 335 -13.29 -2.73 8.83
C ALA A 335 -13.06 -1.93 7.54
N VAL A 336 -11.95 -1.19 7.44
CA VAL A 336 -11.67 -0.38 6.25
C VAL A 336 -11.32 -1.25 5.05
N LEU A 337 -10.48 -2.28 5.23
CA LEU A 337 -10.09 -3.22 4.19
C LEU A 337 -11.33 -3.86 3.56
N ARG A 338 -12.21 -4.45 4.38
CA ARG A 338 -13.41 -5.15 3.90
C ARG A 338 -14.44 -4.20 3.28
N THR A 339 -14.55 -2.96 3.80
CA THR A 339 -15.42 -1.95 3.19
C THR A 339 -14.92 -1.53 1.81
N LEU A 340 -13.61 -1.31 1.64
CA LEU A 340 -13.01 -1.01 0.36
C LEU A 340 -13.16 -2.19 -0.61
N GLN A 341 -12.86 -3.40 -0.16
CA GLN A 341 -12.92 -4.66 -0.92
C GLN A 341 -14.34 -5.06 -1.36
N CYS A 342 -15.38 -4.77 -0.58
CA CYS A 342 -16.71 -5.35 -0.81
C CYS A 342 -17.81 -4.32 -1.07
N GLN A 343 -17.58 -3.03 -0.80
CA GLN A 343 -18.56 -1.98 -1.07
C GLN A 343 -18.08 -1.04 -2.17
N VAL A 344 -16.86 -0.51 -2.03
CA VAL A 344 -16.32 0.46 -3.00
C VAL A 344 -16.05 -0.22 -4.34
N THR A 345 -15.23 -1.28 -4.36
CA THR A 345 -14.92 -2.02 -5.59
C THR A 345 -16.14 -2.71 -6.17
N TYR A 346 -17.02 -3.31 -5.35
CA TYR A 346 -18.26 -3.95 -5.82
C TYR A 346 -19.11 -3.00 -6.67
N MET A 347 -19.36 -1.79 -6.17
CA MET A 347 -20.15 -0.82 -6.91
C MET A 347 -19.40 -0.29 -8.14
N ALA A 348 -18.09 -0.12 -8.06
CA ALA A 348 -17.27 0.31 -9.19
C ALA A 348 -17.23 -0.72 -10.33
N VAL A 349 -17.20 -2.02 -10.01
CA VAL A 349 -17.33 -3.12 -10.99
C VAL A 349 -18.67 -3.02 -11.73
N LEU A 350 -19.78 -2.85 -11.00
CA LEU A 350 -21.10 -2.70 -11.62
C LEU A 350 -21.21 -1.43 -12.45
N GLU A 351 -20.70 -0.30 -11.95
CA GLU A 351 -20.64 0.97 -12.70
C GLU A 351 -19.94 0.79 -14.06
N ALA A 352 -18.77 0.15 -14.07
CA ALA A 352 -18.00 -0.11 -15.28
C ALA A 352 -18.71 -1.08 -16.25
N MET A 353 -19.33 -2.15 -15.74
CA MET A 353 -20.12 -3.08 -16.56
C MET A 353 -21.35 -2.41 -17.19
N TYR A 354 -22.10 -1.59 -16.45
CA TYR A 354 -23.26 -0.91 -17.02
C TYR A 354 -22.85 0.25 -17.94
N THR A 355 -21.69 0.86 -17.68
CA THR A 355 -21.07 1.80 -18.62
C THR A 355 -20.77 1.13 -19.95
N SER A 356 -20.21 -0.09 -19.96
CA SER A 356 -19.93 -0.80 -21.21
C SER A 356 -21.19 -1.06 -22.03
N VAL A 357 -22.29 -1.47 -21.40
CA VAL A 357 -23.58 -1.67 -22.07
C VAL A 357 -24.13 -0.36 -22.62
N SER A 358 -24.02 0.74 -21.87
CA SER A 358 -24.53 2.04 -22.29
C SER A 358 -23.80 2.62 -23.51
N ARG A 359 -22.51 2.26 -23.66
CA ARG A 359 -21.65 2.72 -24.76
C ARG A 359 -21.52 1.69 -25.88
N CYS A 360 -22.14 0.52 -25.71
CA CYS A 360 -22.19 -0.51 -26.72
C CYS A 360 -23.06 -0.06 -27.92
N GLY A 361 -22.53 -0.27 -29.14
CA GLY A 361 -23.28 -0.07 -30.38
C GLY A 361 -23.15 1.32 -31.02
N ASP A 362 -22.34 2.22 -30.47
CA ASP A 362 -21.92 3.47 -31.12
C ASP A 362 -20.51 3.30 -31.73
N PRO A 363 -20.37 3.13 -33.06
CA PRO A 363 -19.07 2.94 -33.71
C PRO A 363 -18.12 4.14 -33.57
N GLU A 364 -18.61 5.32 -33.18
CA GLU A 364 -17.81 6.52 -32.96
C GLU A 364 -17.38 6.68 -31.48
N GLN A 365 -17.95 5.89 -30.55
CA GLN A 365 -17.69 5.92 -29.10
C GLN A 365 -17.46 4.53 -28.51
N ASP A 366 -16.93 3.58 -29.29
CA ASP A 366 -16.78 2.17 -28.89
C ASP A 366 -15.65 1.95 -27.87
N ASP A 367 -15.85 2.49 -26.67
CA ASP A 367 -15.06 2.21 -25.46
C ASP A 367 -15.83 1.27 -24.51
N GLY A 368 -16.83 0.54 -25.05
CA GLY A 368 -17.60 -0.47 -24.34
C GLY A 368 -16.69 -1.59 -23.83
N VAL A 369 -15.85 -2.13 -24.71
CA VAL A 369 -14.84 -3.14 -24.33
C VAL A 369 -13.88 -2.59 -23.27
N GLU A 370 -13.36 -1.36 -23.44
CA GLU A 370 -12.50 -0.71 -22.45
C GLU A 370 -13.18 -0.59 -21.09
N SER A 371 -14.44 -0.17 -21.05
CA SER A 371 -15.23 -0.03 -19.82
C SER A 371 -15.47 -1.39 -19.15
N TRP A 372 -15.68 -2.44 -19.93
CA TRP A 372 -15.81 -3.81 -19.42
C TRP A 372 -14.50 -4.31 -18.80
N GLU A 373 -13.37 -4.06 -19.43
CA GLU A 373 -12.06 -4.45 -18.91
C GLU A 373 -11.65 -3.65 -17.67
N LYS A 374 -12.12 -2.40 -17.55
CA LYS A 374 -12.01 -1.63 -16.30
C LYS A 374 -12.76 -2.33 -15.15
N ALA A 375 -13.91 -2.97 -15.43
CA ALA A 375 -14.61 -3.77 -14.42
C ALA A 375 -13.77 -4.97 -13.96
N VAL A 376 -13.09 -5.65 -14.90
CA VAL A 376 -12.16 -6.75 -14.57
C VAL A 376 -11.01 -6.25 -13.70
N ALA A 377 -10.41 -5.12 -14.07
CA ALA A 377 -9.31 -4.51 -13.31
C ALA A 377 -9.69 -4.19 -11.86
N MET A 378 -10.91 -3.70 -11.61
CA MET A 378 -11.40 -3.40 -10.26
C MET A 378 -11.86 -4.64 -9.49
N PHE A 379 -12.23 -5.72 -10.19
CA PHE A 379 -12.60 -6.99 -9.58
C PHE A 379 -11.38 -7.81 -9.15
N VAL A 380 -10.33 -7.86 -9.99
CA VAL A 380 -9.12 -8.68 -9.77
C VAL A 380 -8.04 -7.89 -9.04
N GLY A 381 -7.70 -6.68 -9.49
CA GLY A 381 -6.56 -5.94 -8.97
C GLY A 381 -5.22 -6.37 -9.55
N SER A 382 -4.20 -5.54 -9.37
CA SER A 382 -2.82 -5.77 -9.84
C SER A 382 -2.02 -6.77 -8.98
N ILE A 383 -2.32 -6.86 -7.67
CA ILE A 383 -1.62 -7.72 -6.71
C ILE A 383 -1.77 -9.19 -7.07
N GLU A 384 -2.94 -9.58 -7.60
CA GLU A 384 -3.22 -10.95 -8.06
C GLU A 384 -2.29 -11.42 -9.18
N GLY A 385 -1.66 -10.50 -9.90
CA GLY A 385 -0.72 -10.82 -10.96
C GLY A 385 -1.36 -11.47 -12.20
N PRO A 386 -0.53 -11.89 -13.17
CA PRO A 386 -1.00 -12.30 -14.48
C PRO A 386 -1.46 -13.76 -14.58
N THR A 387 -1.00 -14.62 -13.68
CA THR A 387 -1.22 -16.07 -13.75
C THR A 387 -2.68 -16.42 -13.46
N ARG A 388 -3.23 -17.38 -14.21
CA ARG A 388 -4.60 -17.89 -13.95
C ARG A 388 -4.69 -18.44 -12.52
N GLY A 389 -5.69 -18.00 -11.77
CA GLY A 389 -5.85 -18.32 -10.35
C GLY A 389 -5.22 -17.30 -9.40
N GLY A 390 -4.51 -16.30 -9.96
CA GLY A 390 -3.85 -15.26 -9.19
C GLY A 390 -2.63 -15.75 -8.41
N ARG A 391 -2.16 -14.93 -7.46
CA ARG A 391 -1.08 -15.26 -6.51
C ARG A 391 -1.58 -16.10 -5.32
N ALA A 392 -0.72 -16.28 -4.33
CA ALA A 392 -1.05 -16.96 -3.09
C ALA A 392 -2.33 -16.42 -2.41
N ILE A 393 -2.93 -17.28 -1.58
CA ILE A 393 -4.12 -16.93 -0.80
C ILE A 393 -3.75 -15.82 0.18
N GLY A 394 -4.62 -14.82 0.34
CA GLY A 394 -4.42 -13.72 1.28
C GLY A 394 -3.82 -12.44 0.68
N ASP A 395 -3.21 -12.49 -0.50
CA ASP A 395 -2.60 -11.28 -1.10
C ASP A 395 -3.61 -10.30 -1.70
N GLY A 396 -4.70 -10.80 -2.29
CA GLY A 396 -5.64 -10.00 -3.07
C GLY A 396 -6.39 -8.95 -2.25
N ALA A 397 -6.29 -7.68 -2.65
CA ALA A 397 -6.96 -6.57 -1.95
C ALA A 397 -8.34 -6.18 -2.54
N THR A 398 -8.97 -7.05 -3.33
CA THR A 398 -10.25 -6.83 -4.02
C THR A 398 -11.21 -8.01 -3.79
N LEU A 399 -12.38 -8.01 -4.47
CA LEU A 399 -13.37 -9.09 -4.38
C LEU A 399 -12.80 -10.47 -4.79
N TYR A 400 -11.87 -10.51 -5.75
CA TYR A 400 -11.21 -11.75 -6.15
C TYR A 400 -10.44 -12.39 -4.99
N GLY A 401 -9.72 -11.56 -4.20
CA GLY A 401 -9.00 -12.00 -3.00
C GLY A 401 -9.93 -12.60 -1.94
N VAL A 402 -11.10 -12.00 -1.72
CA VAL A 402 -12.13 -12.53 -0.79
C VAL A 402 -12.59 -13.92 -1.22
N GLY A 403 -12.77 -14.15 -2.53
CA GLY A 403 -13.11 -15.48 -3.05
C GLY A 403 -12.09 -16.54 -2.63
N LYS A 404 -10.80 -16.26 -2.84
CA LYS A 404 -9.71 -17.18 -2.49
C LYS A 404 -9.58 -17.42 -0.99
N GLU A 405 -9.73 -16.37 -0.19
CA GLU A 405 -9.63 -16.44 1.28
C GLU A 405 -10.64 -17.44 1.86
N LEU A 406 -11.89 -17.45 1.35
CA LEU A 406 -12.97 -18.26 1.93
C LEU A 406 -13.17 -19.62 1.26
N CYS A 407 -12.60 -19.87 0.08
CA CYS A 407 -12.95 -21.07 -0.68
C CYS A 407 -12.55 -22.36 0.07
N PHE A 408 -11.47 -22.35 0.85
CA PHE A 408 -10.99 -23.55 1.57
C PHE A 408 -11.95 -23.94 2.68
N GLU A 409 -12.40 -22.94 3.45
CA GLU A 409 -13.35 -23.11 4.55
C GLU A 409 -14.69 -23.68 4.08
N PHE A 410 -15.09 -23.35 2.84
CA PHE A 410 -16.36 -23.80 2.26
C PHE A 410 -16.24 -25.01 1.31
N GLY A 411 -15.01 -25.51 1.06
CA GLY A 411 -14.78 -26.57 0.10
C GLY A 411 -15.14 -26.18 -1.34
N THR A 412 -14.99 -24.91 -1.71
CA THR A 412 -15.29 -24.35 -3.03
C THR A 412 -14.04 -23.88 -3.78
N CYS A 413 -12.87 -24.40 -3.45
CA CYS A 413 -11.66 -24.15 -4.24
C CYS A 413 -11.54 -25.17 -5.37
N GLU A 414 -10.98 -24.73 -6.47
CA GLU A 414 -10.51 -25.56 -7.57
C GLU A 414 -9.12 -26.13 -7.29
N GLY A 415 -8.65 -27.05 -8.14
CA GLY A 415 -7.35 -27.70 -7.97
C GLY A 415 -6.14 -26.76 -8.01
N SER A 416 -6.29 -25.53 -8.52
CA SER A 416 -5.28 -24.47 -8.49
C SER A 416 -5.21 -23.71 -7.17
N GLY A 417 -6.18 -23.89 -6.27
CA GLY A 417 -6.35 -23.06 -5.07
C GLY A 417 -7.18 -21.78 -5.28
N ASP A 418 -7.63 -21.51 -6.51
CA ASP A 418 -8.58 -20.43 -6.80
C ASP A 418 -10.01 -20.82 -6.41
N ALA A 419 -10.86 -19.85 -6.13
CA ALA A 419 -12.26 -20.09 -5.82
C ALA A 419 -13.06 -20.42 -7.09
N SER A 420 -13.95 -21.40 -7.04
CA SER A 420 -14.82 -21.75 -8.18
C SER A 420 -15.63 -20.54 -8.68
N VAL A 421 -16.03 -19.62 -7.78
CA VAL A 421 -16.74 -18.39 -8.15
C VAL A 421 -15.86 -17.40 -8.92
N ASN A 422 -14.57 -17.33 -8.60
CA ASN A 422 -13.61 -16.47 -9.31
C ASN A 422 -13.43 -16.96 -10.74
N GLU A 423 -13.22 -18.28 -10.92
CA GLU A 423 -13.11 -18.88 -12.24
C GLU A 423 -14.40 -18.69 -13.06
N GLU A 424 -15.56 -18.87 -12.44
CA GLU A 424 -16.86 -18.62 -13.07
C GLU A 424 -16.98 -17.16 -13.55
N LEU A 425 -16.63 -16.18 -12.70
CA LEU A 425 -16.67 -14.76 -13.04
C LEU A 425 -15.68 -14.39 -14.14
N ILE A 426 -14.44 -14.92 -14.11
CA ILE A 426 -13.44 -14.71 -15.17
C ILE A 426 -13.95 -15.23 -16.52
N ASN A 427 -14.63 -16.39 -16.54
CA ASN A 427 -15.26 -16.89 -17.76
C ASN A 427 -16.38 -15.96 -18.25
N TYR A 428 -17.22 -15.44 -17.36
CA TYR A 428 -18.24 -14.44 -17.73
C TYR A 428 -17.61 -13.13 -18.23
N PHE A 429 -16.47 -12.70 -17.68
CA PHE A 429 -15.75 -11.54 -18.19
C PHE A 429 -15.28 -11.75 -19.63
N TRP A 430 -14.75 -12.94 -19.96
CA TRP A 430 -14.40 -13.30 -21.34
C TRP A 430 -15.64 -13.31 -22.25
N ASP A 431 -16.74 -13.93 -21.81
CA ASP A 431 -17.99 -13.97 -22.58
C ASP A 431 -18.56 -12.57 -22.84
N GLY A 432 -18.56 -11.70 -21.84
CA GLY A 432 -19.03 -10.31 -21.98
C GLY A 432 -18.18 -9.51 -22.96
N ARG A 433 -16.85 -9.67 -22.90
CA ARG A 433 -15.95 -9.04 -23.88
C ARG A 433 -16.26 -9.50 -25.30
N ASN A 434 -16.42 -10.82 -25.50
CA ASN A 434 -16.78 -11.43 -26.79
C ASN A 434 -18.15 -10.99 -27.34
N LEU A 435 -19.08 -10.58 -26.48
CA LEU A 435 -20.39 -10.03 -26.86
C LEU A 435 -20.26 -8.57 -27.26
N LEU A 436 -19.50 -7.77 -26.50
CA LEU A 436 -19.22 -6.37 -26.79
C LEU A 436 -18.47 -6.19 -28.11
N GLU A 437 -17.45 -7.03 -28.39
CA GLU A 437 -16.73 -7.05 -29.68
C GLU A 437 -17.66 -7.30 -30.88
N LYS A 438 -18.84 -7.89 -30.65
CA LYS A 438 -19.88 -8.15 -31.67
C LYS A 438 -21.01 -7.13 -31.64
N PHE A 439 -20.91 -6.09 -30.80
CA PHE A 439 -21.96 -5.12 -30.54
C PHE A 439 -23.27 -5.74 -30.03
N ASP A 440 -23.20 -6.89 -29.35
CA ASP A 440 -24.36 -7.54 -28.74
C ASP A 440 -24.65 -6.99 -27.34
N CYS A 441 -25.17 -5.76 -27.30
CA CYS A 441 -25.43 -5.03 -26.06
C CYS A 441 -26.53 -5.71 -25.22
N GLU A 442 -27.56 -6.25 -25.86
CA GLU A 442 -28.64 -6.99 -25.18
C GLU A 442 -28.11 -8.30 -24.60
N GLY A 443 -27.27 -9.03 -25.33
CA GLY A 443 -26.59 -10.21 -24.83
C GLY A 443 -25.69 -9.91 -23.64
N THR A 444 -24.92 -8.81 -23.71
CA THR A 444 -24.04 -8.36 -22.61
C THR A 444 -24.86 -8.01 -21.37
N GLN A 445 -25.95 -7.25 -21.54
CA GLN A 445 -26.85 -6.91 -20.44
C GLN A 445 -27.46 -8.16 -19.79
N LYS A 446 -27.91 -9.13 -20.58
CA LYS A 446 -28.43 -10.41 -20.06
C LYS A 446 -27.36 -11.21 -19.32
N LEU A 447 -26.12 -11.21 -19.79
CA LEU A 447 -25.02 -11.87 -19.08
C LEU A 447 -24.82 -11.25 -17.68
N ILE A 448 -24.86 -9.92 -17.59
CA ILE A 448 -24.80 -9.23 -16.29
C ILE A 448 -25.96 -9.69 -15.40
N GLU A 449 -27.20 -9.53 -15.88
CA GLU A 449 -28.42 -9.74 -15.10
C GLU A 449 -28.65 -11.20 -14.69
N ASP A 450 -28.39 -12.15 -15.60
CA ASP A 450 -28.72 -13.57 -15.40
C ASP A 450 -27.59 -14.35 -14.71
N LYS A 451 -26.34 -13.89 -14.81
CA LYS A 451 -25.15 -14.64 -14.38
C LYS A 451 -24.29 -13.91 -13.37
N ILE A 452 -23.82 -12.70 -13.71
CA ILE A 452 -22.82 -12.01 -12.90
C ILE A 452 -23.41 -11.53 -11.58
N ILE A 453 -24.62 -10.96 -11.59
CA ILE A 453 -25.24 -10.38 -10.39
C ILE A 453 -25.48 -11.40 -9.28
N SER A 454 -25.74 -12.66 -9.62
CA SER A 454 -25.88 -13.74 -8.65
C SER A 454 -24.55 -14.40 -8.27
N ALA A 455 -23.49 -14.23 -9.05
CA ALA A 455 -22.16 -14.73 -8.76
C ALA A 455 -21.35 -13.78 -7.87
N LEU A 456 -21.39 -12.48 -8.17
CA LEU A 456 -20.58 -11.45 -7.52
C LEU A 456 -20.69 -11.42 -5.97
N PRO A 457 -21.88 -11.57 -5.34
CA PRO A 457 -21.97 -11.52 -3.88
C PRO A 457 -21.60 -12.84 -3.18
N ARG A 458 -21.35 -13.95 -3.88
CA ARG A 458 -21.22 -15.28 -3.25
C ARG A 458 -20.05 -15.34 -2.26
N ALA A 459 -18.88 -14.81 -2.61
CA ALA A 459 -17.72 -14.76 -1.70
C ALA A 459 -18.01 -13.94 -0.43
N VAL A 460 -18.72 -12.81 -0.57
CA VAL A 460 -19.13 -11.95 0.56
C VAL A 460 -20.15 -12.67 1.45
N ILE A 461 -21.03 -13.48 0.87
CA ILE A 461 -21.98 -14.33 1.62
C ILE A 461 -21.23 -15.44 2.37
N GLN A 462 -20.27 -16.11 1.74
CA GLN A 462 -19.41 -17.10 2.39
C GLN A 462 -18.69 -16.49 3.60
N ALA A 463 -18.06 -15.32 3.42
CA ALA A 463 -17.42 -14.60 4.50
C ALA A 463 -18.40 -14.25 5.63
N SER A 464 -19.59 -13.74 5.30
CA SER A 464 -20.63 -13.43 6.27
C SER A 464 -21.05 -14.67 7.09
N LEU A 465 -21.19 -15.83 6.45
CA LEU A 465 -21.54 -17.09 7.10
C LEU A 465 -20.41 -17.63 8.00
N TYR A 466 -19.16 -17.50 7.56
CA TYR A 466 -17.97 -17.86 8.34
C TYR A 466 -17.90 -17.04 9.64
N TYR A 467 -17.98 -15.71 9.56
CA TYR A 467 -17.97 -14.86 10.74
C TYR A 467 -19.21 -15.06 11.61
N ALA A 468 -20.37 -15.41 11.04
CA ALA A 468 -21.55 -15.77 11.83
C ALA A 468 -21.35 -17.06 12.65
N ALA A 469 -20.50 -17.99 12.18
CA ALA A 469 -20.15 -19.22 12.91
C ALA A 469 -19.09 -18.97 14.00
N ASN A 470 -18.12 -18.09 13.73
CA ASN A 470 -16.97 -17.85 14.61
C ASN A 470 -17.20 -16.74 15.66
N ASN A 471 -17.87 -15.64 15.28
CA ASN A 471 -18.07 -14.51 16.20
C ASN A 471 -18.93 -14.81 17.45
N PRO A 472 -19.88 -15.78 17.47
CA PRO A 472 -20.56 -16.17 18.71
C PRO A 472 -19.60 -16.61 19.84
N LEU A 473 -18.37 -17.03 19.50
CA LEU A 473 -17.34 -17.46 20.45
C LEU A 473 -16.59 -16.29 21.10
N LEU A 474 -16.70 -15.09 20.52
CA LEU A 474 -16.10 -13.87 21.04
C LEU A 474 -16.87 -13.36 22.27
N LYS A 475 -16.24 -12.48 23.04
CA LYS A 475 -16.82 -11.88 24.25
C LYS A 475 -17.17 -10.42 24.02
N ILE A 476 -18.07 -9.90 24.85
CA ILE A 476 -18.33 -8.46 24.95
C ILE A 476 -17.00 -7.72 25.18
N GLY A 477 -16.76 -6.63 24.44
CA GLY A 477 -15.52 -5.87 24.49
C GLY A 477 -14.30 -6.60 23.96
N THR A 478 -14.48 -7.56 23.03
CA THR A 478 -13.36 -8.23 22.36
C THR A 478 -12.50 -7.25 21.59
N ASP A 479 -11.19 -7.52 21.57
CA ASP A 479 -10.22 -6.86 20.70
C ASP A 479 -10.04 -7.59 19.36
N SER A 480 -10.75 -8.71 19.12
CA SER A 480 -10.58 -9.48 17.89
C SER A 480 -10.99 -8.65 16.67
N PRO A 481 -10.18 -8.64 15.60
CA PRO A 481 -10.54 -8.00 14.34
C PRO A 481 -11.71 -8.70 13.63
N ASP A 482 -11.95 -9.99 13.90
CA ASP A 482 -13.05 -10.79 13.31
C ASP A 482 -14.43 -10.17 13.50
N LEU A 483 -14.64 -9.44 14.60
CA LEU A 483 -15.89 -8.73 14.86
C LEU A 483 -16.12 -7.63 13.81
N ALA A 484 -15.06 -6.92 13.44
CA ALA A 484 -15.11 -5.86 12.43
C ALA A 484 -15.25 -6.44 11.02
N SER A 485 -14.51 -7.50 10.69
CA SER A 485 -14.63 -8.19 9.39
C SER A 485 -16.05 -8.69 9.16
N GLY A 486 -16.61 -9.42 10.15
CA GLY A 486 -17.98 -9.93 10.06
C GLY A 486 -19.03 -8.85 9.85
N ALA A 487 -18.89 -7.70 10.53
CA ALA A 487 -19.78 -6.56 10.36
C ALA A 487 -19.64 -5.92 8.97
N ALA A 488 -18.42 -5.71 8.48
CA ALA A 488 -18.17 -5.10 7.18
C ALA A 488 -18.67 -5.97 6.02
N PHE A 489 -18.51 -7.30 6.10
CA PHE A 489 -19.03 -8.23 5.11
C PHE A 489 -20.56 -8.23 5.06
N VAL A 490 -21.25 -8.24 6.21
CA VAL A 490 -22.71 -8.15 6.19
C VAL A 490 -23.21 -6.81 5.69
N ASP A 491 -22.56 -5.70 6.06
CA ASP A 491 -22.94 -4.36 5.60
C ASP A 491 -22.85 -4.25 4.07
N ALA A 492 -21.90 -4.96 3.44
CA ALA A 492 -21.77 -5.02 1.99
C ALA A 492 -22.93 -5.76 1.28
N ILE A 493 -23.63 -6.68 1.97
CA ILE A 493 -24.67 -7.52 1.35
C ILE A 493 -26.10 -7.23 1.85
N LEU A 494 -26.25 -6.62 3.02
CA LEU A 494 -27.54 -6.30 3.64
C LEU A 494 -28.51 -5.54 2.72
N PRO A 495 -28.08 -4.60 1.85
CA PRO A 495 -28.98 -4.00 0.86
C PRO A 495 -29.64 -5.02 -0.07
N LEU A 496 -28.88 -6.00 -0.57
CA LEU A 496 -29.40 -7.06 -1.43
C LEU A 496 -30.30 -8.02 -0.64
N VAL A 497 -29.91 -8.36 0.60
CA VAL A 497 -30.75 -9.15 1.50
C VAL A 497 -32.07 -8.45 1.77
N LYS A 498 -32.08 -7.12 1.99
CA LYS A 498 -33.32 -6.36 2.22
C LYS A 498 -34.27 -6.43 1.03
N LYS A 499 -33.73 -6.28 -0.19
CA LYS A 499 -34.50 -6.38 -1.44
C LYS A 499 -35.15 -7.75 -1.56
N ALA A 500 -34.42 -8.82 -1.22
CA ALA A 500 -34.89 -10.19 -1.31
C ALA A 500 -35.86 -10.57 -0.16
N ASN A 501 -35.51 -10.23 1.08
CA ASN A 501 -36.23 -10.61 2.29
C ASN A 501 -35.92 -9.65 3.46
N ALA A 502 -36.81 -8.67 3.67
CA ALA A 502 -36.66 -7.66 4.73
C ALA A 502 -36.61 -8.23 6.16
N THR A 503 -37.23 -9.39 6.42
CA THR A 503 -37.14 -10.04 7.75
C THR A 503 -35.76 -10.63 7.98
N SER A 504 -35.17 -11.23 6.94
CA SER A 504 -33.83 -11.82 7.01
C SER A 504 -32.78 -10.74 7.23
N GLU A 505 -32.92 -9.59 6.56
CA GLU A 505 -32.08 -8.41 6.77
C GLU A 505 -32.06 -7.98 8.25
N GLN A 506 -33.24 -7.84 8.87
CA GLN A 506 -33.32 -7.43 10.28
C GLN A 506 -32.66 -8.43 11.23
N ILE A 507 -32.77 -9.73 10.93
CA ILE A 507 -32.12 -10.78 11.73
C ILE A 507 -30.60 -10.67 11.56
N ILE A 508 -30.09 -10.54 10.34
CA ILE A 508 -28.66 -10.46 10.07
C ILE A 508 -28.07 -9.19 10.69
N SER A 509 -28.66 -8.01 10.44
CA SER A 509 -28.12 -6.74 10.95
C SER A 509 -28.15 -6.64 12.48
N SER A 510 -29.18 -7.19 13.13
CA SER A 510 -29.24 -7.25 14.60
C SER A 510 -28.24 -8.23 15.22
N ASN A 511 -27.73 -9.19 14.45
CA ASN A 511 -26.77 -10.18 14.93
C ASN A 511 -25.31 -9.82 14.63
N MET A 512 -25.05 -9.28 13.44
CA MET A 512 -23.71 -9.18 12.87
C MET A 512 -23.14 -7.76 12.90
N GLY A 513 -23.92 -6.75 13.31
CA GLY A 513 -23.45 -5.37 13.40
C GLY A 513 -22.30 -5.17 14.39
N PHE A 514 -21.42 -4.19 14.10
CA PHE A 514 -20.28 -3.85 14.94
C PHE A 514 -20.73 -3.12 16.22
N ASP A 515 -20.73 -3.82 17.36
CA ASP A 515 -21.10 -3.26 18.67
C ASP A 515 -20.31 -3.93 19.81
N LEU A 516 -19.26 -3.26 20.27
CA LEU A 516 -18.40 -3.73 21.35
C LEU A 516 -19.13 -3.87 22.70
N ALA A 517 -20.29 -3.23 22.87
CA ALA A 517 -21.08 -3.29 24.10
C ALA A 517 -22.05 -4.48 24.16
N LYS A 518 -22.18 -5.24 23.07
CA LYS A 518 -23.08 -6.39 22.97
C LYS A 518 -22.31 -7.69 22.80
N GLN A 519 -22.97 -8.79 23.14
CA GLN A 519 -22.48 -10.11 22.79
C GLN A 519 -22.53 -10.24 21.26
N PRO A 520 -21.41 -10.56 20.58
CA PRO A 520 -21.43 -10.80 19.15
C PRO A 520 -22.35 -11.97 18.79
N VAL A 521 -23.12 -11.81 17.70
CA VAL A 521 -24.08 -12.80 17.19
C VAL A 521 -25.00 -13.36 18.30
N PRO A 522 -25.77 -12.50 19.00
CA PRO A 522 -26.53 -12.87 20.19
C PRO A 522 -27.62 -13.93 19.93
N GLY A 523 -28.11 -14.04 18.70
CA GLY A 523 -29.04 -15.08 18.24
C GLY A 523 -28.38 -16.40 17.85
N GLY A 524 -27.04 -16.46 17.86
CA GLY A 524 -26.25 -17.60 17.43
C GLY A 524 -26.16 -17.77 15.91
N LYS A 525 -25.26 -18.66 15.48
CA LYS A 525 -24.99 -18.91 14.05
C LYS A 525 -26.26 -19.29 13.27
N ASP A 526 -27.12 -20.12 13.85
CA ASP A 526 -28.31 -20.67 13.19
C ASP A 526 -29.29 -19.56 12.78
N ALA A 527 -29.45 -18.52 13.60
CA ALA A 527 -30.34 -17.41 13.27
C ALA A 527 -29.88 -16.65 12.01
N VAL A 528 -28.57 -16.45 11.87
CA VAL A 528 -27.97 -15.76 10.71
C VAL A 528 -28.00 -16.66 9.48
N TRP A 529 -27.64 -17.93 9.63
CA TRP A 529 -27.67 -18.92 8.56
C TRP A 529 -29.08 -19.16 8.02
N ASP A 530 -30.09 -19.27 8.90
CA ASP A 530 -31.49 -19.38 8.51
C ASP A 530 -31.96 -18.13 7.75
N ALA A 531 -31.58 -16.94 8.22
CA ALA A 531 -31.91 -15.70 7.53
C ALA A 531 -31.32 -15.64 6.12
N PHE A 532 -30.04 -16.00 5.94
CA PHE A 532 -29.47 -16.13 4.60
C PHE A 532 -30.23 -17.17 3.76
N ARG A 533 -30.52 -18.36 4.30
CA ARG A 533 -31.27 -19.41 3.62
C ARG A 533 -32.62 -18.91 3.06
N PHE A 534 -33.33 -18.04 3.78
CA PHE A 534 -34.59 -17.46 3.32
C PHE A 534 -34.43 -16.29 2.33
N ALA A 535 -33.27 -15.63 2.30
CA ALA A 535 -32.99 -14.53 1.38
C ALA A 535 -32.42 -15.00 0.03
N LEU A 536 -31.56 -16.04 0.02
CA LEU A 536 -30.83 -16.50 -1.16
C LEU A 536 -31.69 -16.72 -2.42
N PRO A 537 -32.89 -17.33 -2.36
CA PRO A 537 -33.74 -17.48 -3.55
C PRO A 537 -34.16 -16.15 -4.18
N GLY A 538 -34.40 -15.12 -3.36
CA GLY A 538 -34.74 -13.77 -3.84
C GLY A 538 -33.52 -12.98 -4.33
N MET A 539 -32.31 -13.42 -4.00
CA MET A 539 -31.05 -12.89 -4.50
C MET A 539 -30.59 -13.60 -5.79
N GLY A 540 -31.27 -14.67 -6.20
CA GLY A 540 -30.87 -15.49 -7.36
C GLY A 540 -29.63 -16.34 -7.11
N VAL A 541 -29.20 -16.49 -5.85
CA VAL A 541 -28.02 -17.28 -5.48
C VAL A 541 -28.45 -18.71 -5.13
N ASP A 542 -27.86 -19.70 -5.80
CA ASP A 542 -28.03 -21.09 -5.40
C ASP A 542 -27.20 -21.36 -4.14
N CYS A 543 -27.84 -21.83 -3.08
CA CYS A 543 -27.17 -22.12 -1.83
C CYS A 543 -26.08 -23.19 -1.97
N ARG A 544 -26.14 -24.04 -3.00
CA ARG A 544 -25.14 -25.09 -3.27
C ARG A 544 -23.82 -24.50 -3.76
N ASP A 545 -23.87 -23.37 -4.44
CA ASP A 545 -22.68 -22.68 -4.96
C ASP A 545 -21.87 -22.01 -3.84
N LEU A 546 -22.44 -21.93 -2.62
CA LEU A 546 -21.76 -21.42 -1.43
C LEU A 546 -20.94 -22.50 -0.71
N GLY A 547 -21.12 -23.78 -1.04
CA GLY A 547 -20.41 -24.89 -0.41
C GLY A 547 -20.91 -25.24 1.00
N THR A 548 -20.00 -25.77 1.82
CA THR A 548 -20.27 -26.23 3.19
C THR A 548 -19.15 -25.82 4.14
N LEU A 549 -19.50 -25.26 5.29
CA LEU A 549 -18.57 -24.98 6.39
C LEU A 549 -18.76 -26.03 7.48
N ASP A 550 -17.68 -26.73 7.87
CA ASP A 550 -17.74 -27.85 8.83
C ASP A 550 -18.82 -28.90 8.52
N ASP A 551 -18.94 -29.30 7.25
CA ASP A 551 -19.99 -30.20 6.72
C ASP A 551 -21.45 -29.67 6.83
N GLU A 552 -21.64 -28.43 7.31
CA GLU A 552 -22.95 -27.79 7.37
C GLU A 552 -23.22 -26.94 6.12
N THR A 553 -24.47 -26.92 5.66
CA THR A 553 -24.90 -26.15 4.49
C THR A 553 -25.97 -25.13 4.85
N VAL A 554 -25.92 -23.97 4.19
CA VAL A 554 -26.99 -22.97 4.23
C VAL A 554 -28.21 -23.40 3.40
N CYS A 555 -28.16 -24.51 2.65
CA CYS A 555 -29.32 -25.06 1.95
C CYS A 555 -30.40 -25.65 2.90
N PHE A 556 -31.65 -25.77 2.43
CA PHE A 556 -32.71 -26.45 3.18
C PHE A 556 -32.38 -27.94 3.39
N PRO A 557 -32.59 -28.51 4.59
CA PRO A 557 -32.34 -29.93 4.84
C PRO A 557 -33.19 -30.86 3.96
N GLY A 558 -32.50 -31.58 3.06
CA GLY A 558 -33.06 -32.57 2.12
C GLY A 558 -32.03 -33.53 1.51
N SER A 559 -30.77 -33.51 1.95
CA SER A 559 -29.78 -34.56 1.72
C SER A 559 -29.06 -34.84 3.03
N THR A 560 -29.24 -36.05 3.53
CA THR A 560 -28.94 -36.47 4.90
C THR A 560 -27.56 -37.09 5.03
N GLY A 561 -26.89 -36.80 6.16
CA GLY A 561 -25.87 -37.65 6.77
C GLY A 561 -25.13 -36.96 7.90
N GLY A 562 -25.67 -36.97 9.13
CA GLY A 562 -25.11 -36.21 10.25
C GLY A 562 -24.48 -37.03 11.39
N SER A 563 -24.24 -36.29 12.49
CA SER A 563 -23.94 -36.68 13.89
C SER A 563 -22.44 -36.70 14.27
N GLY A 564 -21.94 -36.01 15.31
CA GLY A 564 -22.52 -35.16 16.34
C GLY A 564 -21.67 -35.15 17.64
N GLY A 565 -21.72 -34.03 18.38
CA GLY A 565 -21.45 -33.91 19.84
C GLY A 565 -19.99 -33.61 20.26
N GLY A 566 -19.66 -32.81 21.27
CA GLY A 566 -20.39 -32.11 22.35
C GLY A 566 -19.35 -31.54 23.36
N GLY A 567 -19.65 -30.39 24.00
CA GLY A 567 -18.66 -29.52 24.68
C GLY A 567 -18.34 -29.79 26.17
N GLY A 568 -17.69 -28.80 26.81
CA GLY A 568 -17.53 -28.73 28.28
C GLY A 568 -16.38 -27.85 28.79
N SER A 569 -16.72 -26.73 29.44
CA SER A 569 -15.84 -25.77 30.13
C SER A 569 -15.88 -25.94 31.67
N THR A 570 -14.85 -25.51 32.44
CA THR A 570 -14.93 -24.47 33.51
C THR A 570 -13.83 -24.50 34.61
N GLY A 571 -13.32 -23.29 34.98
CA GLY A 571 -13.01 -22.74 36.34
C GLY A 571 -11.65 -23.09 37.01
N GLY A 572 -10.96 -22.26 37.82
CA GLY A 572 -11.10 -20.86 38.27
C GLY A 572 -10.12 -20.49 39.44
N ASN A 573 -9.83 -19.18 39.61
CA ASN A 573 -9.54 -18.36 40.83
C ASN A 573 -8.22 -18.33 41.69
N THR A 574 -7.55 -17.14 41.65
CA THR A 574 -7.24 -16.11 42.71
C THR A 574 -6.14 -16.17 43.82
N ASN A 575 -5.53 -14.97 44.02
CA ASN A 575 -4.98 -14.26 45.22
C ASN A 575 -3.49 -14.46 45.63
N SER A 576 -2.72 -13.50 46.19
CA SER A 576 -2.72 -12.01 46.33
C SER A 576 -1.47 -11.52 47.13
N THR A 577 -1.18 -10.20 47.12
CA THR A 577 -0.43 -9.32 48.11
C THR A 577 1.10 -9.07 47.92
N SER A 578 1.72 -7.90 48.20
CA SER A 578 1.33 -6.53 48.67
C SER A 578 2.51 -5.52 48.56
N GLU A 579 2.18 -4.25 48.28
CA GLU A 579 2.69 -2.94 48.80
C GLU A 579 4.19 -2.54 48.91
N GLY A 580 4.48 -1.31 48.47
CA GLY A 580 5.59 -0.45 48.94
C GLY A 580 5.73 0.86 48.15
N THR A 581 5.67 2.02 48.81
CA THR A 581 5.48 3.38 48.27
C THR A 581 6.69 4.32 48.37
N ASN A 582 6.71 5.33 47.48
CA ASN A 582 7.10 6.76 47.62
C ASN A 582 8.56 7.31 47.57
N SER A 583 8.72 8.26 46.63
CA SER A 583 9.06 9.70 46.77
C SER A 583 10.47 10.26 46.44
N THR A 584 10.47 11.15 45.42
CA THR A 584 11.00 12.54 45.29
C THR A 584 12.50 12.92 45.26
N SER A 585 12.83 13.61 44.14
CA SER A 585 13.41 14.98 43.98
C SER A 585 14.90 15.31 44.18
N GLY A 586 15.41 16.13 43.25
CA GLY A 586 16.60 17.00 43.33
C GLY A 586 17.54 16.76 42.14
N GLY A 587 17.91 17.69 41.25
CA GLY A 587 17.84 19.15 41.25
C GLY A 587 19.26 19.73 41.13
N GLY A 588 19.54 20.47 40.05
CA GLY A 588 20.59 21.50 39.98
C GLY A 588 21.73 21.27 39.00
N GLY A 589 22.00 22.27 38.17
CA GLY A 589 23.28 22.46 37.50
C GLY A 589 23.20 23.18 36.15
N ASP A 590 22.74 24.43 36.16
CA ASP A 590 22.93 25.38 35.06
C ASP A 590 24.42 25.72 34.93
N ASP A 591 24.96 25.71 33.72
CA ASP A 591 26.17 26.45 33.35
C ASP A 591 25.91 27.06 31.97
N ASP A 592 25.54 28.35 32.00
CA ASP A 592 25.47 29.25 30.86
C ASP A 592 26.89 29.58 30.39
N ASP A 593 27.27 29.08 29.20
CA ASP A 593 28.39 29.63 28.44
C ASP A 593 27.82 30.48 27.29
N ASP A 594 28.10 31.79 27.38
CA ASP A 594 27.77 32.82 26.40
C ASP A 594 28.33 32.44 25.00
N ALA A 595 27.47 31.81 24.19
CA ALA A 595 27.76 31.51 22.79
C ALA A 595 27.57 32.77 21.94
N GLU A 596 28.61 33.13 21.22
CA GLU A 596 28.61 34.11 20.14
C GLU A 596 27.43 33.84 19.19
N ILE A 597 26.52 34.82 19.03
CA ILE A 597 25.30 34.65 18.22
C ILE A 597 25.72 34.55 16.74
N VAL A 598 25.91 33.31 16.28
CA VAL A 598 25.99 32.98 14.86
C VAL A 598 24.58 33.11 14.31
N ILE A 599 24.29 34.23 13.66
CA ILE A 599 23.01 34.44 12.96
C ILE A 599 23.07 33.61 11.67
N ARG A 600 22.24 32.55 11.59
CA ARG A 600 22.02 31.80 10.35
C ARG A 600 21.69 32.78 9.20
N PRO A 601 22.17 32.54 7.97
CA PRO A 601 21.63 33.24 6.79
C PRO A 601 20.11 33.14 6.73
N ASP A 602 19.47 34.14 6.11
CA ASP A 602 18.01 34.19 5.96
C ASP A 602 17.49 32.88 5.34
N VAL A 603 16.34 32.38 5.81
CA VAL A 603 15.76 31.12 5.34
C VAL A 603 15.51 31.16 3.82
N GLU A 604 15.22 32.33 3.26
CA GLU A 604 15.01 32.56 1.82
C GLU A 604 16.32 32.76 1.05
N THR A 605 17.50 32.58 1.67
CA THR A 605 18.80 32.71 0.99
C THR A 605 19.07 31.47 0.13
N PRO A 606 19.17 31.59 -1.21
CA PRO A 606 19.53 30.46 -2.06
C PRO A 606 20.87 29.83 -1.68
N THR A 607 20.98 28.51 -1.76
CA THR A 607 22.23 27.79 -1.51
C THR A 607 22.67 27.06 -2.77
N GLU A 608 23.89 27.32 -3.24
CA GLU A 608 24.53 26.50 -4.26
C GLU A 608 25.09 25.23 -3.62
N LEU A 609 24.71 24.08 -4.15
CA LEU A 609 25.18 22.76 -3.74
C LEU A 609 26.10 22.20 -4.83
N ALA A 610 27.16 21.49 -4.41
CA ALA A 610 28.09 20.78 -5.29
C ALA A 610 28.60 21.63 -6.47
N ASP A 611 29.19 22.79 -6.15
CA ASP A 611 29.78 23.72 -7.13
C ASP A 611 28.85 24.15 -8.28
N GLY A 612 27.54 24.28 -7.98
CA GLY A 612 26.54 24.77 -8.92
C GLY A 612 25.74 23.68 -9.64
N LEU A 613 25.90 22.42 -9.24
CA LEU A 613 25.07 21.30 -9.70
C LEU A 613 23.58 21.56 -9.45
N TYR A 614 23.25 22.14 -8.29
CA TYR A 614 21.89 22.50 -7.93
C TYR A 614 21.87 23.77 -7.08
N THR A 615 20.92 24.66 -7.35
CA THR A 615 20.69 25.87 -6.54
C THR A 615 19.34 25.78 -5.87
N THR A 616 19.33 25.70 -4.55
CA THR A 616 18.09 25.75 -3.77
C THR A 616 17.52 27.17 -3.71
N THR A 617 16.22 27.32 -3.50
CA THR A 617 15.63 28.66 -3.27
C THR A 617 15.81 29.12 -1.82
N THR A 618 16.12 28.19 -0.91
CA THR A 618 16.20 28.44 0.53
C THR A 618 17.54 28.01 1.11
N TYR A 619 17.86 28.49 2.33
CA TYR A 619 19.12 28.16 2.98
C TYR A 619 19.11 26.74 3.51
N VAL A 620 19.99 25.90 2.99
CA VAL A 620 20.08 24.48 3.37
C VAL A 620 21.51 23.97 3.61
N LYS A 621 22.50 24.87 3.62
CA LYS A 621 23.91 24.49 3.85
C LYS A 621 24.11 23.75 5.16
N ASP A 622 23.37 24.13 6.20
CA ASP A 622 23.37 23.46 7.50
C ASP A 622 22.96 21.99 7.42
N ARG A 623 22.05 21.65 6.49
CA ARG A 623 21.58 20.29 6.23
C ARG A 623 22.55 19.52 5.33
N ALA A 624 23.05 20.14 4.27
CA ALA A 624 24.05 19.52 3.38
C ALA A 624 25.31 19.08 4.16
N ASN A 625 25.71 19.85 5.18
CA ASN A 625 26.83 19.53 6.06
C ASN A 625 26.70 18.21 6.83
N ILE A 626 25.51 17.56 6.87
CA ILE A 626 25.38 16.21 7.45
C ILE A 626 26.25 15.19 6.70
N ALA A 627 26.56 15.44 5.42
CA ALA A 627 27.50 14.63 4.64
C ALA A 627 28.90 14.56 5.28
N LEU A 628 29.31 15.62 5.97
CA LEU A 628 30.60 15.65 6.67
C LEU A 628 30.58 14.79 7.94
N ASP A 629 29.42 14.59 8.57
CA ASP A 629 29.28 13.65 9.69
C ASP A 629 29.46 12.20 9.22
N VAL A 630 29.04 11.87 8.00
CA VAL A 630 29.31 10.57 7.36
C VAL A 630 30.82 10.35 7.24
N VAL A 631 31.56 11.38 6.83
CA VAL A 631 33.04 11.31 6.74
C VAL A 631 33.67 11.09 8.10
N GLU A 632 33.24 11.82 9.14
CA GLU A 632 33.79 11.64 10.49
C GLU A 632 33.49 10.25 11.05
N ILE A 633 32.29 9.69 10.80
CA ILE A 633 31.94 8.32 11.18
C ILE A 633 32.83 7.32 10.44
N ARG A 634 33.01 7.48 9.12
CA ARG A 634 33.90 6.62 8.33
C ARG A 634 35.33 6.65 8.84
N ASN A 635 35.90 7.83 9.05
CA ASN A 635 37.28 7.98 9.52
C ASN A 635 37.46 7.42 10.95
N ALA A 636 36.45 7.54 11.81
CA ALA A 636 36.47 6.92 13.13
C ALA A 636 36.54 5.39 13.03
N LEU A 637 35.78 4.79 12.11
CA LEU A 637 35.76 3.33 11.90
C LEU A 637 37.00 2.80 11.18
N GLU A 638 37.39 3.42 10.07
CA GLU A 638 38.45 2.93 9.18
C GLU A 638 39.84 3.36 9.65
N ASP A 639 40.05 4.65 9.91
CA ASP A 639 41.39 5.18 10.22
C ASP A 639 41.75 4.98 11.70
N SER A 640 40.77 5.18 12.58
CA SER A 640 40.99 5.15 14.03
C SER A 640 40.59 3.84 14.69
N SER A 641 39.80 2.99 14.01
CA SER A 641 39.18 1.80 14.58
C SER A 641 38.44 2.07 15.91
N ASP A 642 37.89 3.28 16.06
CA ASP A 642 37.20 3.76 17.26
C ASP A 642 35.69 3.71 17.07
N ALA A 643 35.11 2.54 17.37
CA ALA A 643 33.67 2.33 17.30
C ALA A 643 32.89 3.21 18.29
N ASN A 644 33.50 3.64 19.41
CA ASN A 644 32.82 4.50 20.38
C ASN A 644 32.70 5.94 19.84
N LEU A 645 33.74 6.44 19.18
CA LEU A 645 33.70 7.74 18.51
C LEU A 645 32.69 7.72 17.37
N ALA A 646 32.69 6.68 16.53
CA ALA A 646 31.71 6.52 15.46
C ALA A 646 30.27 6.51 16.00
N LYS A 647 30.02 5.77 17.09
CA LYS A 647 28.73 5.75 17.77
C LYS A 647 28.35 7.13 18.32
N LEU A 648 29.28 7.83 18.97
CA LEU A 648 29.02 9.16 19.50
C LEU A 648 28.61 10.13 18.38
N LEU A 649 29.34 10.12 17.26
CA LEU A 649 29.04 10.94 16.09
C LEU A 649 27.66 10.61 15.49
N TYR A 650 27.31 9.33 15.39
CA TYR A 650 25.97 8.90 14.98
C TYR A 650 24.87 9.41 15.92
N GLU A 651 25.10 9.37 17.23
CA GLU A 651 24.12 9.76 18.24
C GLU A 651 23.94 11.28 18.34
N THR A 652 25.02 12.06 18.27
CA THR A 652 25.01 13.50 18.58
C THR A 652 25.21 14.42 17.40
N GLY A 653 25.76 13.91 16.29
CA GLY A 653 26.18 14.72 15.14
C GLY A 653 27.32 15.70 15.49
N SER A 654 27.88 16.34 14.45
CA SER A 654 29.07 17.20 14.60
C SER A 654 29.00 18.46 13.74
N LYS A 655 28.62 18.34 12.46
CA LYS A 655 28.74 19.38 11.43
C LYS A 655 27.42 20.00 11.01
N SER A 656 26.31 19.27 11.15
CA SER A 656 24.98 19.79 10.79
C SER A 656 24.36 20.54 11.96
N GLU A 657 24.30 21.87 11.89
CA GLU A 657 23.76 22.72 12.96
C GLU A 657 22.24 22.92 12.85
N ILE A 658 21.53 22.95 13.97
CA ILE A 658 20.10 23.29 14.03
C ILE A 658 19.96 24.71 14.56
N TYR A 659 19.14 25.51 13.89
CA TYR A 659 18.84 26.89 14.27
C TYR A 659 17.33 27.07 14.52
N ASN A 660 16.97 27.95 15.44
CA ASN A 660 15.58 28.38 15.61
C ASN A 660 15.17 29.46 14.59
N GLU A 661 13.91 29.92 14.67
CA GLU A 661 13.35 30.97 13.81
C GLU A 661 14.14 32.30 13.85
N ASN A 662 14.83 32.58 14.94
CA ASN A 662 15.67 33.78 15.09
C ASN A 662 17.09 33.58 14.55
N GLY A 663 17.37 32.44 13.91
CA GLY A 663 18.68 32.08 13.38
C GLY A 663 19.71 31.73 14.46
N ILE A 664 19.29 31.50 15.70
CA ILE A 664 20.19 31.14 16.81
C ILE A 664 20.39 29.62 16.81
N LYS A 665 21.64 29.18 16.92
CA LYS A 665 21.99 27.76 17.03
C LYS A 665 21.42 27.17 18.32
N ILE A 666 20.61 26.13 18.19
CA ILE A 666 19.96 25.42 19.30
C ILE A 666 20.42 23.96 19.43
N GLY A 667 21.18 23.44 18.47
CA GLY A 667 21.65 22.07 18.53
C GLY A 667 22.41 21.63 17.28
N ARG A 668 22.53 20.30 17.13
CA ARG A 668 23.07 19.63 15.96
C ARG A 668 22.15 18.50 15.52
N ARG A 669 22.01 18.29 14.22
CA ARG A 669 21.32 17.13 13.66
C ARG A 669 22.22 15.92 13.77
N SER A 670 21.63 14.77 13.99
CA SER A 670 22.34 13.48 14.03
C SER A 670 21.55 12.42 13.29
N PHE A 671 22.22 11.38 12.80
CA PHE A 671 21.52 10.29 12.12
C PHE A 671 20.59 9.52 13.05
N ARG A 672 20.91 9.44 14.35
CA ARG A 672 19.97 8.93 15.35
C ARG A 672 18.67 9.74 15.38
N SER A 673 18.72 11.05 15.20
CA SER A 673 17.53 11.90 15.24
C SER A 673 16.56 11.59 14.10
N PHE A 674 17.06 11.25 12.90
CA PHE A 674 16.24 10.84 11.74
C PHE A 674 15.37 9.60 12.01
N SER A 675 15.71 8.77 13.00
CA SER A 675 14.95 7.55 13.33
C SER A 675 14.24 7.58 14.66
N THR A 676 14.45 8.60 15.50
CA THR A 676 13.93 8.61 16.87
C THR A 676 13.11 9.83 17.23
N GLN A 677 13.20 10.90 16.45
CA GLN A 677 12.36 12.08 16.64
C GLN A 677 11.17 11.97 15.68
N ALA A 678 9.96 11.93 16.22
CA ALA A 678 8.81 12.38 15.45
C ALA A 678 9.05 13.87 15.22
N THR A 679 9.44 14.23 14.00
CA THR A 679 9.80 15.60 13.64
C THR A 679 8.64 16.54 14.01
N LEU A 680 8.89 17.37 15.02
CA LEU A 680 8.09 18.53 15.39
C LEU A 680 8.70 19.73 14.63
N ASP A 681 8.68 19.69 13.31
CA ASP A 681 9.06 20.83 12.46
C ASP A 681 7.85 21.32 11.67
#